data_AF-A0A5E4IA56-F1
#
_entry.id   AF-A0A5E4IA56-F1
#
_cell.length_a   1.000
_cell.length_b   1.000
_cell.length_c   1.000
_cell.angle_alpha   90.00
_cell.angle_beta   90.00
_cell.angle_gamma   90.00
#
_symmetry.space_group_name_H-M   'P 1'
#
loop_
_entity.id
_entity.type
_entity.pdbx_description
1 polymer ?
#
loop_
_entity_poly.entity_id
_entity_poly.type
_entity_poly.pdbx_seq_one_letter_code
_entity_poly.pdbx_strand_id
1 'polypeptide(L)'
;MYGCLNTSIFIIYINLLARTLTRIKMSYELLITEKPNAADRISASIADGKRAVKSVKSVKYYEVTRNGKKIIVVPAVGHIFGLKQSSGSWTYPIFNVEWLPTFKISKDAAYTKNYYDTIKALAKDANSFVVGTDFDIEGEVIAYNILRFICKIEDAKRMKYSTLTKSELESSYDKASPHIEKALADAGVTRHILDYYFGINISRALTLAMKSAGRYKIMSSGRVQGPTLKILADKELQIKAFVSTPFWQIELLAKDFSALYENEKIEKEAQAQKILEECKGKDAIVSKVDKKTVKHSPPEPFNLTDLQTEAYRVFKISPKVTQEIAQKLYEAALISYPRTSSQKLPAVLNLKGILEKLAKQAEYSQIAKSVLSKKILKPNEGQKTDEAHPAIHPTGEAPKALNPAEKKVYELVVKRFIATFGDAAIKENINAKINIGPHIFNASGKRTIEQNWYSLYAPYSNAKELILPPLAEGQKIDVKKLNLLAKETEPPRRYSPASIIREMERLNIGTKATRAEIVNNLLLRGYIKGTPIEVTDLGLKTTAVLTKYLPEIISVELTRRFEEEIEEIEKQKTTSKKVLDEAQKELTGELSKFRLKEKEVGEALLVALNETNAAENIVGKCPNCGKDLRVIISRTTRKRFVGCSGYADGCKTAYPLPQMGLLKTTKEICKECGSPIVKIISKGKRPWQLCIDPKCKTKEAWNKKAKAVPTTGSVPAKS
;
A
#
# COMPACT_ATOMS: atom_id res chain seq x y z
N MET A 1 52.96 45.77 -63.09
CA MET A 1 52.91 45.16 -61.75
C MET A 1 51.46 45.01 -61.33
N TYR A 2 50.78 43.94 -61.76
CA TYR A 2 49.43 43.61 -61.28
C TYR A 2 49.39 42.10 -61.06
N GLY A 3 49.84 41.69 -59.88
CA GLY A 3 49.83 40.33 -59.41
C GLY A 3 49.71 40.36 -57.89
N CYS A 4 48.99 39.37 -57.35
CA CYS A 4 48.69 39.17 -55.93
C CYS A 4 47.67 40.13 -55.32
N LEU A 5 46.38 39.80 -55.44
CA LEU A 5 45.34 40.09 -54.45
C LEU A 5 44.03 39.39 -54.89
N ASN A 6 43.97 38.05 -54.86
CA ASN A 6 42.64 37.40 -54.91
C ASN A 6 42.52 35.98 -54.33
N THR A 7 43.62 35.38 -53.85
CA THR A 7 43.56 34.02 -53.29
C THR A 7 43.12 33.97 -51.82
N SER A 8 43.38 35.02 -51.03
CA SER A 8 43.03 35.04 -49.60
C SER A 8 41.55 35.27 -49.32
N ILE A 9 40.84 36.02 -50.17
CA ILE A 9 39.40 36.30 -49.99
C ILE A 9 38.57 35.06 -50.36
N PHE A 10 38.99 34.29 -51.36
CA PHE A 10 38.31 33.06 -51.78
C PHE A 10 38.43 31.94 -50.73
N ILE A 11 39.58 31.83 -50.04
CA ILE A 11 39.79 30.86 -48.95
C ILE A 11 39.01 31.25 -47.68
N ILE A 12 38.83 32.55 -47.40
CA ILE A 12 37.98 33.01 -46.29
C ILE A 12 36.51 32.76 -46.61
N TYR A 13 36.06 32.96 -47.85
CA TYR A 13 34.67 32.67 -48.25
C TYR A 13 34.36 31.17 -48.24
N ILE A 14 35.30 30.31 -48.67
CA ILE A 14 35.15 28.85 -48.57
C ILE A 14 35.20 28.37 -47.11
N ASN A 15 36.01 28.99 -46.23
CA ASN A 15 36.00 28.66 -44.79
C ASN A 15 34.78 29.22 -44.04
N LEU A 16 34.20 30.35 -44.48
CA LEU A 16 32.92 30.85 -43.97
C LEU A 16 31.76 29.99 -44.46
N LEU A 17 31.76 29.55 -45.73
CA LEU A 17 30.80 28.60 -46.29
C LEU A 17 30.96 27.18 -45.73
N ALA A 18 32.18 26.75 -45.40
CA ALA A 18 32.41 25.48 -44.71
C ALA A 18 32.05 25.52 -43.21
N ARG A 19 32.08 26.72 -42.59
CA ARG A 19 31.51 26.96 -41.25
C ARG A 19 30.00 27.18 -41.24
N THR A 20 29.40 27.45 -42.40
CA THR A 20 27.95 27.52 -42.64
C THR A 20 27.42 26.37 -43.51
N LEU A 21 28.21 25.30 -43.67
CA LEU A 21 27.68 23.97 -43.90
C LEU A 21 26.95 23.59 -42.63
N THR A 22 25.64 23.83 -42.65
CA THR A 22 24.62 23.08 -41.92
C THR A 22 25.25 21.91 -41.20
N ARG A 23 25.41 22.02 -39.87
CA ARG A 23 25.28 20.83 -39.03
C ARG A 23 23.95 20.24 -39.50
N ILE A 24 24.01 19.19 -40.30
CA ILE A 24 22.92 18.25 -40.44
C ILE A 24 22.74 17.79 -39.01
N LYS A 25 21.89 18.49 -38.25
CA LYS A 25 21.53 18.11 -36.90
C LYS A 25 20.99 16.71 -37.12
N MET A 26 21.77 15.70 -36.71
CA MET A 26 21.33 14.32 -36.74
C MET A 26 20.14 14.23 -35.79
N SER A 27 18.97 14.49 -36.35
CA SER A 27 17.74 14.65 -35.62
C SER A 27 17.29 13.28 -35.16
N TYR A 28 17.00 13.14 -33.88
CA TYR A 28 16.53 11.89 -33.30
C TYR A 28 15.16 12.10 -32.64
N GLU A 29 14.44 11.00 -32.52
CA GLU A 29 13.24 10.95 -31.69
C GLU A 29 13.64 10.73 -30.22
N LEU A 30 13.09 11.50 -29.30
CA LEU A 30 13.33 11.36 -27.86
C LEU A 30 12.19 10.58 -27.21
N LEU A 31 12.50 9.38 -26.71
CA LEU A 31 11.57 8.52 -25.98
C LEU A 31 11.80 8.68 -24.47
N ILE A 32 10.80 9.23 -23.77
CA ILE A 32 10.84 9.50 -22.34
C ILE A 32 10.13 8.37 -21.59
N THR A 33 10.80 7.78 -20.60
CA THR A 33 10.27 6.67 -19.79
C THR A 33 10.25 7.03 -18.30
N GLU A 34 9.44 6.32 -17.51
CA GLU A 34 9.33 6.65 -16.08
C GLU A 34 10.56 6.22 -15.28
N LYS A 35 11.03 4.98 -15.44
CA LYS A 35 12.07 4.37 -14.60
C LYS A 35 13.29 3.94 -15.41
N PRO A 36 14.50 3.92 -14.82
CA PRO A 36 15.70 3.40 -15.50
C PRO A 36 15.56 1.97 -16.02
N ASN A 37 14.86 1.09 -15.28
CA ASN A 37 14.60 -0.29 -15.71
C ASN A 37 13.67 -0.35 -16.93
N ALA A 38 12.65 0.52 -16.98
CA ALA A 38 11.77 0.64 -18.14
C ALA A 38 12.55 1.15 -19.36
N ALA A 39 13.38 2.19 -19.20
CA ALA A 39 14.28 2.68 -20.26
C ALA A 39 15.19 1.57 -20.82
N ASP A 40 15.79 0.78 -19.93
CA ASP A 40 16.64 -0.35 -20.32
C ASP A 40 15.85 -1.39 -21.13
N ARG A 41 14.68 -1.81 -20.65
CA ARG A 41 13.86 -2.81 -21.35
C ARG A 41 13.28 -2.32 -22.67
N ILE A 42 12.76 -1.10 -22.70
CA ILE A 42 12.20 -0.48 -23.91
C ILE A 42 13.29 -0.36 -24.96
N SER A 43 14.45 0.18 -24.60
CA SER A 43 15.58 0.27 -25.54
C SER A 43 16.09 -1.09 -26.01
N ALA A 44 16.11 -2.12 -25.15
CA ALA A 44 16.47 -3.49 -25.56
C ALA A 44 15.46 -4.08 -26.56
N SER A 45 14.18 -3.75 -26.38
CA SER A 45 13.08 -4.39 -27.12
C SER A 45 12.91 -3.75 -28.48
N ILE A 46 12.99 -2.41 -28.58
CA ILE A 46 12.68 -1.70 -29.82
C ILE A 46 13.87 -1.60 -30.79
N ALA A 47 15.08 -1.99 -30.38
CA ALA A 47 16.28 -1.87 -31.21
C ALA A 47 16.35 -2.95 -32.29
N ASP A 48 16.58 -2.56 -33.54
CA ASP A 48 16.82 -3.50 -34.66
C ASP A 48 18.20 -4.18 -34.57
N GLY A 49 19.11 -3.63 -33.75
CA GLY A 49 20.48 -4.11 -33.60
C GLY A 49 21.08 -3.80 -32.23
N LYS A 50 22.41 -3.62 -32.18
CA LYS A 50 23.10 -3.28 -30.92
C LYS A 50 22.71 -1.87 -30.46
N ARG A 51 22.14 -1.78 -29.27
CA ARG A 51 21.93 -0.49 -28.57
C ARG A 51 23.24 0.07 -28.02
N ALA A 52 23.41 1.38 -28.05
CA ALA A 52 24.49 2.07 -27.36
C ALA A 52 24.03 2.59 -26.00
N VAL A 53 24.81 2.35 -24.95
CA VAL A 53 24.55 2.91 -23.61
C VAL A 53 25.43 4.13 -23.45
N LYS A 54 24.82 5.29 -23.19
CA LYS A 54 25.53 6.55 -22.95
C LYS A 54 25.15 7.13 -21.60
N SER A 55 25.90 8.12 -21.15
CA SER A 55 25.68 8.78 -19.86
C SER A 55 25.90 10.27 -19.99
N VAL A 56 24.97 11.05 -19.45
CA VAL A 56 25.09 12.51 -19.26
C VAL A 56 24.78 12.78 -17.80
N LYS A 57 25.62 13.55 -17.11
CA LYS A 57 25.43 13.89 -15.68
C LYS A 57 25.16 12.66 -14.77
N SER A 58 25.82 11.54 -15.06
CA SER A 58 25.66 10.26 -14.35
C SER A 58 24.30 9.58 -14.51
N VAL A 59 23.48 10.03 -15.47
CA VAL A 59 22.22 9.38 -15.86
C VAL A 59 22.45 8.62 -17.16
N LYS A 60 22.18 7.31 -17.13
CA LYS A 60 22.24 6.46 -18.31
C LYS A 60 21.05 6.74 -19.22
N TYR A 61 21.32 6.81 -20.52
CA TYR A 61 20.32 6.82 -21.59
C TYR A 61 20.81 5.90 -22.71
N TYR A 62 19.91 5.54 -23.61
CA TYR A 62 20.17 4.55 -24.64
C TYR A 62 19.96 5.15 -26.03
N GLU A 63 20.88 4.90 -26.95
CA GLU A 63 20.68 5.20 -28.36
C GLU A 63 20.40 3.90 -29.11
N VAL A 64 19.31 3.88 -29.86
CA VAL A 64 18.87 2.73 -30.64
C VAL A 64 18.48 3.16 -32.04
N THR A 65 18.48 2.22 -32.97
CA THR A 65 17.94 2.40 -34.32
C THR A 65 16.75 1.47 -34.48
N ARG A 66 15.65 2.01 -35.02
CA ARG A 66 14.47 1.24 -35.43
C ARG A 66 13.95 1.78 -36.75
N ASN A 67 13.78 0.93 -37.76
CA ASN A 67 13.31 1.30 -39.09
C ASN A 67 14.12 2.48 -39.69
N GLY A 68 15.44 2.45 -39.54
CA GLY A 68 16.34 3.51 -40.01
C GLY A 68 16.31 4.82 -39.20
N LYS A 69 15.45 4.93 -38.18
CA LYS A 69 15.34 6.11 -37.32
C LYS A 69 16.22 5.99 -36.08
N LYS A 70 16.95 7.06 -35.75
CA LYS A 70 17.69 7.16 -34.49
C LYS A 70 16.74 7.57 -33.36
N ILE A 71 16.73 6.80 -32.29
CA ILE A 71 15.89 7.02 -31.11
C ILE A 71 16.79 7.12 -29.87
N ILE A 72 16.54 8.12 -29.03
CA ILE A 72 17.18 8.27 -27.72
C ILE A 72 16.15 7.95 -26.64
N VAL A 73 16.41 6.91 -25.85
CA VAL A 73 15.57 6.48 -24.73
C VAL A 73 16.15 7.00 -23.42
N VAL A 74 15.40 7.83 -22.69
CA VAL A 74 15.83 8.48 -21.44
C VAL A 74 14.82 8.27 -20.30
N PRO A 75 15.27 7.94 -19.08
CA PRO A 75 14.38 7.83 -17.91
C PRO A 75 14.20 9.16 -17.17
N ALA A 76 13.02 9.35 -16.55
CA ALA A 76 12.71 10.48 -15.67
C ALA A 76 12.95 10.21 -14.17
N VAL A 77 12.95 8.95 -13.73
CA VAL A 77 12.98 8.47 -12.33
C VAL A 77 11.70 8.71 -11.52
N GLY A 78 10.57 8.89 -12.20
CA GLY A 78 9.27 9.25 -11.61
C GLY A 78 8.99 10.75 -11.70
N HIS A 79 8.24 11.29 -10.74
CA HIS A 79 7.97 12.72 -10.66
C HIS A 79 9.25 13.55 -10.45
N ILE A 80 9.59 14.36 -11.45
CA ILE A 80 10.66 15.38 -11.37
C ILE A 80 10.13 16.81 -11.26
N PHE A 81 8.80 16.96 -11.25
CA PHE A 81 8.09 18.19 -10.92
C PHE A 81 7.13 17.92 -9.76
N GLY A 82 6.91 18.93 -8.92
CA GLY A 82 5.95 18.89 -7.84
C GLY A 82 5.34 20.26 -7.59
N LEU A 83 4.27 20.30 -6.81
CA LEU A 83 3.59 21.54 -6.46
C LEU A 83 4.29 22.25 -5.29
N LYS A 84 4.37 23.57 -5.38
CA LYS A 84 4.80 24.46 -4.29
C LYS A 84 3.95 25.72 -4.30
N GLN A 85 3.78 26.34 -3.13
CA GLN A 85 3.24 27.69 -3.02
C GLN A 85 4.16 28.67 -3.75
N SER A 86 3.60 29.46 -4.67
CA SER A 86 4.37 30.38 -5.51
C SER A 86 4.87 31.60 -4.75
N SER A 87 4.07 32.13 -3.83
CA SER A 87 4.43 33.31 -3.03
C SER A 87 3.63 33.39 -1.72
N GLY A 88 4.07 34.24 -0.79
CA GLY A 88 3.35 34.54 0.45
C GLY A 88 3.92 33.89 1.70
N SER A 89 3.33 34.22 2.84
CA SER A 89 3.77 33.77 4.17
C SER A 89 3.27 32.35 4.48
N TRP A 90 3.83 31.77 5.54
CA TRP A 90 3.40 30.48 6.06
C TRP A 90 2.06 30.64 6.83
N THR A 91 0.96 30.73 6.08
CA THR A 91 -0.42 30.91 6.54
C THR A 91 -1.39 29.98 5.80
N TYR A 92 -2.68 30.08 6.08
CA TYR A 92 -3.80 29.38 5.43
C TYR A 92 -5.04 30.31 5.37
N PRO A 93 -5.91 30.25 4.35
CA PRO A 93 -5.82 29.37 3.19
C PRO A 93 -4.79 29.86 2.16
N ILE A 94 -4.30 28.94 1.33
CA ILE A 94 -3.33 29.13 0.25
C ILE A 94 -3.79 28.33 -0.96
N PHE A 95 -3.91 29.01 -2.10
CA PHE A 95 -4.34 28.41 -3.36
C PHE A 95 -3.43 28.78 -4.55
N ASN A 96 -2.49 29.70 -4.35
CA ASN A 96 -1.49 30.08 -5.33
C ASN A 96 -0.37 29.03 -5.38
N VAL A 97 -0.49 28.11 -6.33
CA VAL A 97 0.44 26.98 -6.50
C VAL A 97 1.06 26.99 -7.89
N GLU A 98 2.31 26.55 -7.96
CA GLU A 98 3.03 26.36 -9.21
C GLU A 98 3.76 25.01 -9.21
N TRP A 99 3.97 24.48 -10.41
CA TRP A 99 4.79 23.29 -10.60
C TRP A 99 6.26 23.69 -10.72
N LEU A 100 7.10 23.15 -9.85
CA LEU A 100 8.54 23.39 -9.86
C LEU A 100 9.31 22.07 -9.93
N PRO A 101 10.55 22.07 -10.45
CA PRO A 101 11.42 20.91 -10.37
C PRO A 101 11.58 20.45 -8.91
N THR A 102 11.41 19.16 -8.65
CA THR A 102 11.36 18.60 -7.29
C THR A 102 12.61 18.87 -6.47
N PHE A 103 13.79 18.90 -7.10
CA PHE A 103 15.06 19.26 -6.44
C PHE A 103 15.12 20.71 -5.94
N LYS A 104 14.24 21.61 -6.42
CA LYS A 104 14.06 22.97 -5.89
C LYS A 104 13.04 23.06 -4.75
N ILE A 105 12.25 22.00 -4.55
CA ILE A 105 11.20 21.92 -3.53
C ILE A 105 11.74 21.23 -2.27
N SER A 106 12.42 20.09 -2.45
CA SER A 106 12.92 19.27 -1.34
C SER A 106 14.36 18.82 -1.55
N LYS A 107 15.16 18.87 -0.47
CA LYS A 107 16.54 18.34 -0.45
C LYS A 107 16.58 16.83 -0.69
N ASP A 108 15.55 16.09 -0.24
CA ASP A 108 15.46 14.64 -0.44
C ASP A 108 15.30 14.26 -1.92
N ALA A 109 14.86 15.21 -2.75
CA ALA A 109 14.70 15.04 -4.19
C ALA A 109 15.91 15.56 -4.99
N ALA A 110 17.04 15.88 -4.35
CA ALA A 110 18.22 16.42 -5.05
C ALA A 110 18.71 15.52 -6.21
N TYR A 111 18.55 14.21 -6.08
CA TYR A 111 18.92 13.23 -7.11
C TYR A 111 18.16 13.44 -8.44
N THR A 112 16.95 14.02 -8.41
CA THR A 112 16.14 14.29 -9.61
C THR A 112 16.76 15.36 -10.53
N LYS A 113 17.67 16.19 -10.00
CA LYS A 113 18.35 17.25 -10.77
C LYS A 113 19.11 16.68 -11.97
N ASN A 114 19.83 15.58 -11.80
CA ASN A 114 20.61 15.00 -12.89
C ASN A 114 19.72 14.46 -14.02
N TYR A 115 18.55 13.89 -13.68
CA TYR A 115 17.56 13.45 -14.67
C TYR A 115 16.94 14.63 -15.41
N TYR A 116 16.53 15.67 -14.67
CA TYR A 116 16.05 16.92 -15.26
C TYR A 116 17.07 17.53 -16.24
N ASP A 117 18.32 17.68 -15.82
CA ASP A 117 19.38 18.28 -16.65
C ASP A 117 19.68 17.41 -17.89
N THR A 118 19.62 16.08 -17.76
CA THR A 118 19.84 15.13 -18.86
C THR A 118 18.72 15.22 -19.89
N ILE A 119 17.45 15.15 -19.47
CA ILE A 119 16.31 15.30 -20.38
C ILE A 119 16.35 16.67 -21.05
N LYS A 120 16.66 17.73 -20.31
CA LYS A 120 16.79 19.09 -20.86
C LYS A 120 17.91 19.19 -21.90
N ALA A 121 19.03 18.51 -21.71
CA ALA A 121 20.11 18.49 -22.69
C ALA A 121 19.69 17.75 -23.96
N LEU A 122 19.05 16.58 -23.82
CA LEU A 122 18.64 15.74 -24.95
C LEU A 122 17.44 16.32 -25.71
N ALA A 123 16.52 17.03 -25.04
CA ALA A 123 15.35 17.62 -25.70
C ALA A 123 15.70 18.74 -26.69
N LYS A 124 16.86 19.40 -26.56
CA LYS A 124 17.28 20.51 -27.43
C LYS A 124 17.55 20.11 -28.89
N ASP A 125 17.96 18.87 -29.10
CA ASP A 125 18.35 18.35 -30.42
C ASP A 125 17.37 17.28 -30.94
N ALA A 126 16.28 17.02 -30.20
CA ALA A 126 15.21 16.12 -30.62
C ALA A 126 14.27 16.80 -31.64
N ASN A 127 13.80 16.05 -32.64
CA ASN A 127 12.81 16.53 -33.61
C ASN A 127 11.38 16.05 -33.34
N SER A 128 11.24 15.01 -32.53
CA SER A 128 9.99 14.32 -32.24
C SER A 128 10.11 13.64 -30.88
N PHE A 129 8.96 13.40 -30.25
CA PHE A 129 8.90 12.93 -28.88
C PHE A 129 7.92 11.75 -28.77
N VAL A 130 8.31 10.75 -27.99
CA VAL A 130 7.49 9.60 -27.64
C VAL A 130 7.49 9.46 -26.13
N VAL A 131 6.33 9.20 -25.55
CA VAL A 131 6.14 8.92 -24.14
C VAL A 131 5.95 7.43 -23.93
N GLY A 132 6.83 6.83 -23.13
CA GLY A 132 6.77 5.47 -22.62
C GLY A 132 6.86 5.43 -21.10
N THR A 133 6.09 6.30 -20.42
CA THR A 133 5.81 6.16 -18.99
C THR A 133 4.79 5.05 -18.75
N ASP A 134 4.64 4.56 -17.52
CA ASP A 134 3.59 3.59 -17.20
C ASP A 134 2.21 4.14 -17.63
N PHE A 135 1.31 3.30 -18.12
CA PHE A 135 0.03 3.75 -18.70
C PHE A 135 -1.07 3.97 -17.64
N ASP A 136 -0.75 4.73 -16.60
CA ASP A 136 -1.69 5.20 -15.58
C ASP A 136 -1.75 6.73 -15.52
N ILE A 137 -2.68 7.26 -14.73
CA ILE A 137 -2.85 8.72 -14.52
C ILE A 137 -1.53 9.37 -14.07
N GLU A 138 -0.79 8.73 -13.17
CA GLU A 138 0.47 9.27 -12.66
C GLU A 138 1.56 9.31 -13.74
N GLY A 139 1.69 8.25 -14.54
CA GLY A 139 2.60 8.19 -15.67
C GLY A 139 2.28 9.25 -16.73
N GLU A 140 1.00 9.56 -16.94
CA GLU A 140 0.57 10.62 -17.85
C GLU A 140 0.90 12.01 -17.31
N VAL A 141 0.70 12.27 -16.02
CA VAL A 141 1.10 13.53 -15.36
C VAL A 141 2.62 13.74 -15.42
N ILE A 142 3.41 12.68 -15.18
CA ILE A 142 4.88 12.74 -15.28
C ILE A 142 5.28 13.15 -16.69
N ALA A 143 4.74 12.47 -17.71
CA ALA A 143 5.01 12.75 -19.10
C ALA A 143 4.62 14.18 -19.48
N TYR A 144 3.37 14.57 -19.19
CA TYR A 144 2.82 15.88 -19.51
C TYR A 144 3.65 17.02 -18.88
N ASN A 145 4.08 16.86 -17.62
CA ASN A 145 4.97 17.81 -16.95
C ASN A 145 6.34 17.95 -17.64
N ILE A 146 6.94 16.84 -18.07
CA ILE A 146 8.21 16.85 -18.77
C ILE A 146 8.07 17.54 -20.14
N LEU A 147 7.01 17.22 -20.88
CA LEU A 147 6.73 17.83 -22.18
C LEU A 147 6.57 19.35 -22.05
N ARG A 148 5.66 19.82 -21.19
CA ARG A 148 5.35 21.25 -21.06
C ARG A 148 6.50 22.07 -20.46
N PHE A 149 7.23 21.53 -19.48
CA PHE A 149 8.22 22.32 -18.75
C PHE A 149 9.65 22.14 -19.23
N ILE A 150 10.03 20.96 -19.73
CA ILE A 150 11.39 20.69 -20.23
C ILE A 150 11.43 20.77 -21.75
N CYS A 151 10.57 20.01 -22.43
CA CYS A 151 10.60 19.88 -23.89
C CYS A 151 9.96 21.08 -24.62
N LYS A 152 9.12 21.86 -23.91
CA LYS A 152 8.40 23.03 -24.43
C LYS A 152 7.47 22.69 -25.59
N ILE A 153 6.79 21.55 -25.47
CA ILE A 153 5.75 21.09 -26.40
C ILE A 153 4.53 20.65 -25.60
N GLU A 154 3.37 20.64 -26.25
CA GLU A 154 2.10 20.28 -25.61
C GLU A 154 1.73 18.81 -25.78
N ASP A 155 2.29 18.15 -26.79
CA ASP A 155 1.87 16.82 -27.23
C ASP A 155 3.04 15.99 -27.77
N ALA A 156 2.86 14.67 -27.75
CA ALA A 156 3.82 13.67 -28.17
C ALA A 156 3.10 12.36 -28.48
N LYS A 157 3.77 11.45 -29.20
CA LYS A 157 3.24 10.09 -29.36
C LYS A 157 3.23 9.37 -28.03
N ARG A 158 2.25 8.48 -27.83
CA ARG A 158 2.08 7.73 -26.57
C ARG A 158 2.11 6.23 -26.79
N MET A 159 3.13 5.57 -26.22
CA MET A 159 3.16 4.11 -26.08
C MET A 159 2.15 3.68 -25.01
N LYS A 160 1.32 2.68 -25.31
CA LYS A 160 0.39 2.07 -24.37
C LYS A 160 0.72 0.59 -24.21
N TYR A 161 1.03 0.17 -22.98
CA TYR A 161 1.42 -1.20 -22.68
C TYR A 161 1.02 -1.55 -21.24
N SER A 162 0.73 -2.83 -21.03
CA SER A 162 0.39 -3.45 -19.75
C SER A 162 1.45 -4.44 -19.27
N THR A 163 2.43 -4.80 -20.10
CA THR A 163 3.62 -5.55 -19.69
C THR A 163 4.89 -4.96 -20.31
N LEU A 164 6.04 -5.25 -19.70
CA LEU A 164 7.37 -4.91 -20.26
C LEU A 164 7.98 -6.09 -21.04
N THR A 165 7.14 -6.94 -21.65
CA THR A 165 7.60 -8.02 -22.53
C THR A 165 8.06 -7.45 -23.88
N LYS A 166 9.06 -8.08 -24.50
CA LYS A 166 9.65 -7.60 -25.75
C LYS A 166 8.60 -7.36 -26.85
N SER A 167 7.74 -8.36 -27.09
CA SER A 167 6.73 -8.31 -28.14
C SER A 167 5.70 -7.19 -27.93
N GLU A 168 5.28 -6.95 -26.69
CA GLU A 168 4.32 -5.88 -26.40
C GLU A 168 4.97 -4.50 -26.52
N LEU A 169 6.22 -4.34 -26.07
CA LEU A 169 6.96 -3.08 -26.20
C LEU A 169 7.24 -2.71 -27.66
N GLU A 170 7.62 -3.68 -28.49
CA GLU A 170 7.77 -3.51 -29.95
C GLU A 170 6.45 -3.04 -30.58
N SER A 171 5.36 -3.79 -30.34
CA SER A 171 4.05 -3.44 -30.88
C SER A 171 3.54 -2.09 -30.36
N SER A 172 3.83 -1.75 -29.10
CA SER A 172 3.39 -0.51 -28.45
C SER A 172 4.10 0.71 -29.02
N TYR A 173 5.38 0.56 -29.38
CA TYR A 173 6.13 1.61 -30.07
C TYR A 173 5.65 1.78 -31.53
N ASP A 174 5.50 0.68 -32.27
CA ASP A 174 5.11 0.74 -33.68
C ASP A 174 3.69 1.28 -33.89
N LYS A 175 2.79 0.98 -32.94
CA LYS A 175 1.39 1.42 -32.93
C LYS A 175 1.14 2.52 -31.91
N ALA A 176 2.16 3.29 -31.55
CA ALA A 176 2.02 4.37 -30.58
C ALA A 176 0.89 5.31 -31.01
N SER A 177 0.05 5.69 -30.04
CA SER A 177 -1.00 6.69 -30.26
C SER A 177 -0.34 7.99 -30.74
N PRO A 178 -0.95 8.72 -31.70
CA PRO A 178 -0.40 9.98 -32.18
C PRO A 178 -0.31 11.06 -31.09
N HIS A 179 -1.17 10.95 -30.08
CA HIS A 179 -1.34 11.93 -29.01
C HIS A 179 -1.24 11.28 -27.63
N ILE A 180 -0.81 12.07 -26.65
CA ILE A 180 -0.93 11.75 -25.22
C ILE A 180 -2.41 11.77 -24.78
N GLU A 181 -2.71 11.13 -23.65
CA GLU A 181 -4.06 11.16 -23.07
C GLU A 181 -4.25 12.46 -22.29
N LYS A 182 -4.53 13.55 -23.01
CA LYS A 182 -4.61 14.90 -22.43
C LYS A 182 -5.63 15.00 -21.28
N ALA A 183 -6.80 14.40 -21.44
CA ALA A 183 -7.84 14.38 -20.41
C ALA A 183 -7.40 13.65 -19.13
N LEU A 184 -6.68 12.53 -19.30
CA LEU A 184 -6.08 11.77 -18.20
C LEU A 184 -5.01 12.59 -17.46
N ALA A 185 -4.16 13.30 -18.21
CA ALA A 185 -3.17 14.21 -17.64
C ALA A 185 -3.83 15.35 -16.85
N ASP A 186 -4.90 15.95 -17.38
CA ASP A 186 -5.60 17.06 -16.72
C ASP A 186 -6.33 16.61 -15.46
N ALA A 187 -6.95 15.44 -15.47
CA ALA A 187 -7.53 14.82 -14.28
C ALA A 187 -6.46 14.58 -13.20
N GLY A 188 -5.33 14.01 -13.59
CA GLY A 188 -4.20 13.79 -12.69
C GLY A 188 -3.62 15.10 -12.12
N VAL A 189 -3.41 16.12 -12.95
CA VAL A 189 -2.93 17.44 -12.49
C VAL A 189 -3.94 18.07 -11.53
N THR A 190 -5.24 17.95 -11.81
CA THR A 190 -6.31 18.44 -10.95
C THR A 190 -6.27 17.75 -9.60
N ARG A 191 -6.14 16.42 -9.57
CA ARG A 191 -5.97 15.64 -8.34
C ARG A 191 -4.78 16.12 -7.51
N HIS A 192 -3.62 16.32 -8.14
CA HIS A 192 -2.42 16.82 -7.45
C HIS A 192 -2.68 18.20 -6.81
N ILE A 193 -3.37 19.10 -7.50
CA ILE A 193 -3.70 20.44 -6.97
C ILE A 193 -4.73 20.35 -5.83
N LEU A 194 -5.79 19.55 -5.98
CA LEU A 194 -6.78 19.32 -4.93
C LEU A 194 -6.12 18.74 -3.66
N ASP A 195 -5.33 17.69 -3.82
CA ASP A 195 -4.62 17.07 -2.69
C ASP A 195 -3.65 18.07 -2.04
N TYR A 196 -3.02 18.96 -2.81
CA TYR A 196 -2.22 20.06 -2.27
C TYR A 196 -3.08 21.08 -1.51
N TYR A 197 -4.21 21.54 -2.05
CA TYR A 197 -5.11 22.49 -1.40
C TYR A 197 -5.62 21.98 -0.06
N PHE A 198 -6.16 20.77 -0.02
CA PHE A 198 -6.64 20.17 1.23
C PHE A 198 -5.47 19.87 2.16
N GLY A 199 -4.40 19.27 1.64
CA GLY A 199 -3.23 18.88 2.40
C GLY A 199 -2.58 20.06 3.11
N ILE A 200 -2.19 21.10 2.38
CA ILE A 200 -1.45 22.23 2.93
C ILE A 200 -2.31 23.05 3.89
N ASN A 201 -3.56 23.31 3.54
CA ASN A 201 -4.40 24.22 4.30
C ASN A 201 -4.84 23.61 5.63
N ILE A 202 -5.30 22.36 5.63
CA ILE A 202 -5.70 21.70 6.88
C ILE A 202 -4.47 21.44 7.77
N SER A 203 -3.36 21.00 7.18
CA SER A 203 -2.12 20.77 7.94
C SER A 203 -1.58 22.03 8.59
N ARG A 204 -1.58 23.17 7.86
CA ARG A 204 -1.18 24.47 8.42
C ARG A 204 -2.17 24.97 9.47
N ALA A 205 -3.47 24.85 9.24
CA ALA A 205 -4.50 25.21 10.21
C ALA A 205 -4.29 24.49 11.56
N LEU A 206 -4.13 23.16 11.52
CA LEU A 206 -3.85 22.36 12.72
C LEU A 206 -2.50 22.69 13.37
N THR A 207 -1.45 22.94 12.57
CA THR A 207 -0.12 23.25 13.09
C THR A 207 -0.08 24.65 13.72
N LEU A 208 -0.78 25.63 13.14
CA LEU A 208 -0.90 27.00 13.68
C LEU A 208 -1.75 27.01 14.95
N ALA A 209 -2.85 26.25 14.99
CA ALA A 209 -3.60 26.02 16.21
C ALA A 209 -2.71 25.45 17.34
N MET A 210 -1.93 24.40 17.07
CA MET A 210 -0.96 23.88 18.04
C MET A 210 0.05 24.94 18.51
N LYS A 211 0.56 25.74 17.56
CA LYS A 211 1.50 26.82 17.84
C LYS A 211 0.88 27.91 18.73
N SER A 212 -0.37 28.30 18.48
CA SER A 212 -1.08 29.31 19.27
C SER A 212 -1.34 28.86 20.71
N ALA A 213 -1.48 27.55 20.93
CA ALA A 213 -1.54 26.93 22.25
C ALA A 213 -0.15 26.71 22.91
N GLY A 214 0.93 27.24 22.33
CA GLY A 214 2.26 27.23 22.96
C GLY A 214 3.16 26.04 22.60
N ARG A 215 2.79 25.21 21.60
CA ARG A 215 3.66 24.11 21.14
C ARG A 215 3.68 23.97 19.62
N TYR A 216 4.86 24.12 19.03
CA TYR A 216 5.05 23.77 17.63
C TYR A 216 5.14 22.24 17.44
N LYS A 217 4.14 21.66 16.79
CA LYS A 217 4.18 20.29 16.24
C LYS A 217 3.56 20.32 14.85
N ILE A 218 4.28 19.83 13.85
CA ILE A 218 3.74 19.65 12.50
C ILE A 218 2.62 18.63 12.58
N MET A 219 1.42 19.07 12.28
CA MET A 219 0.21 18.28 12.15
C MET A 219 -0.09 18.06 10.68
N SER A 220 -0.86 17.02 10.37
CA SER A 220 -1.21 16.76 8.99
C SER A 220 -2.60 16.17 8.83
N SER A 221 -3.28 16.62 7.78
CA SER A 221 -4.48 15.99 7.26
C SER A 221 -4.51 16.27 5.76
N GLY A 222 -5.41 15.60 5.05
CA GLY A 222 -5.59 15.79 3.62
C GLY A 222 -6.89 15.15 3.18
N ARG A 223 -7.28 15.41 1.93
CA ARG A 223 -8.58 15.04 1.35
C ARG A 223 -8.97 13.60 1.67
N VAL A 224 -8.09 12.62 1.41
CA VAL A 224 -8.37 11.20 1.70
C VAL A 224 -7.91 10.76 3.10
N GLN A 225 -6.82 11.36 3.61
CA GLN A 225 -6.23 10.98 4.89
C GLN A 225 -7.17 11.26 6.08
N GLY A 226 -7.83 12.43 6.09
CA GLY A 226 -8.76 12.84 7.15
C GLY A 226 -9.94 11.88 7.31
N PRO A 227 -10.74 11.64 6.24
CA PRO A 227 -11.84 10.67 6.27
C PRO A 227 -11.39 9.25 6.63
N THR A 228 -10.22 8.82 6.15
CA THR A 228 -9.67 7.49 6.50
C THR A 228 -9.39 7.39 8.00
N LEU A 229 -8.79 8.43 8.59
CA LEU A 229 -8.58 8.49 10.04
C LEU A 229 -9.91 8.54 10.80
N LYS A 230 -10.92 9.22 10.26
CA LYS A 230 -12.28 9.24 10.83
C LYS A 230 -12.91 7.85 10.87
N ILE A 231 -12.87 7.09 9.78
CA ILE A 231 -13.38 5.70 9.73
C ILE A 231 -12.72 4.82 10.81
N LEU A 232 -11.41 4.95 10.97
CA LEU A 232 -10.65 4.22 11.97
C LEU A 232 -11.02 4.67 13.39
N ALA A 233 -11.15 5.97 13.62
CA ALA A 233 -11.49 6.56 14.91
C ALA A 233 -12.91 6.19 15.35
N ASP A 234 -13.89 6.24 14.45
CA ASP A 234 -15.27 5.84 14.72
C ASP A 234 -15.33 4.35 15.14
N LYS A 235 -14.55 3.48 14.48
CA LYS A 235 -14.42 2.08 14.88
C LYS A 235 -13.80 1.93 16.27
N GLU A 236 -12.77 2.71 16.58
CA GLU A 236 -12.12 2.67 17.89
C GLU A 236 -13.06 3.19 19.01
N LEU A 237 -13.87 4.22 18.74
CA LEU A 237 -14.89 4.72 19.67
C LEU A 237 -16.00 3.68 19.90
N GLN A 238 -16.45 2.99 18.85
CA GLN A 238 -17.40 1.87 18.98
C GLN A 238 -16.85 0.75 19.89
N ILE A 239 -15.56 0.45 19.77
CA ILE A 239 -14.88 -0.55 20.63
C ILE A 239 -14.81 -0.06 22.08
N LYS A 240 -14.45 1.21 22.30
CA LYS A 240 -14.33 1.80 23.64
C LYS A 240 -15.69 1.93 24.35
N ALA A 241 -16.77 2.19 23.60
CA ALA A 241 -18.12 2.31 24.14
C ALA A 241 -18.85 0.96 24.30
N PHE A 242 -18.26 -0.14 23.80
CA PHE A 242 -18.87 -1.45 23.86
C PHE A 242 -18.86 -2.00 25.29
N VAL A 243 -20.04 -2.35 25.79
CA VAL A 243 -20.22 -3.01 27.09
C VAL A 243 -20.51 -4.48 26.84
N SER A 244 -19.64 -5.36 27.35
CA SER A 244 -19.79 -6.81 27.25
C SER A 244 -21.02 -7.26 28.02
N THR A 245 -21.88 -8.06 27.39
CA THR A 245 -22.99 -8.74 28.07
C THR A 245 -22.73 -10.24 28.15
N PRO A 246 -22.97 -10.87 29.31
CA PRO A 246 -22.86 -12.32 29.45
C PRO A 246 -23.98 -13.01 28.68
N PHE A 247 -23.67 -14.17 28.12
CA PHE A 247 -24.63 -15.10 27.54
C PHE A 247 -24.14 -16.53 27.73
N TRP A 248 -25.07 -17.47 27.68
CA TRP A 248 -24.80 -18.88 27.87
C TRP A 248 -25.04 -19.64 26.57
N GLN A 249 -24.17 -20.60 26.31
CA GLN A 249 -24.31 -21.61 25.27
C GLN A 249 -24.36 -22.97 25.91
N ILE A 250 -25.17 -23.86 25.36
CA ILE A 250 -25.17 -25.26 25.76
C ILE A 250 -24.53 -26.05 24.62
N GLU A 251 -23.43 -26.71 24.92
CA GLU A 251 -22.69 -27.56 23.99
C GLU A 251 -22.88 -29.03 24.37
N LEU A 252 -23.33 -29.81 23.41
CA LEU A 252 -23.34 -31.27 23.47
C LEU A 252 -22.01 -31.79 22.93
N LEU A 253 -21.24 -32.46 23.80
CA LEU A 253 -20.04 -33.18 23.42
C LEU A 253 -20.36 -34.66 23.19
N ALA A 254 -20.18 -35.11 21.96
CA ALA A 254 -20.20 -36.52 21.58
C ALA A 254 -18.75 -37.05 21.45
N LYS A 255 -18.61 -38.31 21.02
CA LYS A 255 -17.28 -38.93 20.85
C LYS A 255 -16.40 -38.19 19.83
N ASP A 256 -16.95 -37.87 18.68
CA ASP A 256 -16.20 -37.43 17.50
C ASP A 256 -16.63 -36.05 16.97
N PHE A 257 -17.59 -35.39 17.63
CA PHE A 257 -18.08 -34.06 17.25
C PHE A 257 -18.73 -33.35 18.44
N SER A 258 -19.01 -32.05 18.26
CA SER A 258 -19.87 -31.27 19.17
C SER A 258 -21.06 -30.66 18.43
N ALA A 259 -22.13 -30.40 19.17
CA ALA A 259 -23.33 -29.74 18.68
C ALA A 259 -23.70 -28.59 19.63
N LEU A 260 -24.16 -27.46 19.09
CA LEU A 260 -24.61 -26.32 19.89
C LEU A 260 -26.13 -26.31 19.94
N TYR A 261 -26.69 -25.93 21.09
CA TYR A 261 -28.13 -25.69 21.21
C TYR A 261 -28.61 -24.68 20.15
N GLU A 262 -29.78 -24.92 19.56
CA GLU A 262 -30.30 -24.16 18.41
C GLU A 262 -30.37 -22.65 18.70
N ASN A 263 -30.69 -22.27 19.94
CA ASN A 263 -30.47 -20.91 20.40
C ASN A 263 -29.02 -20.75 20.90
N GLU A 264 -28.14 -20.27 20.01
CA GLU A 264 -26.72 -20.04 20.32
C GLU A 264 -26.48 -18.91 21.34
N LYS A 265 -27.49 -18.14 21.77
CA LYS A 265 -27.33 -17.10 22.78
C LYS A 265 -28.49 -17.10 23.77
N ILE A 266 -28.29 -17.72 24.92
CA ILE A 266 -29.23 -17.68 26.04
C ILE A 266 -28.81 -16.55 26.98
N GLU A 267 -29.66 -15.57 27.23
CA GLU A 267 -29.30 -14.37 28.01
C GLU A 267 -29.37 -14.56 29.53
N LYS A 268 -30.01 -15.63 30.01
CA LYS A 268 -30.20 -15.88 31.45
C LYS A 268 -29.66 -17.25 31.84
N GLU A 269 -28.76 -17.30 32.81
CA GLU A 269 -28.20 -18.55 33.33
C GLU A 269 -29.28 -19.55 33.78
N ALA A 270 -30.28 -19.07 34.52
CA ALA A 270 -31.37 -19.91 35.03
C ALA A 270 -32.15 -20.60 33.90
N GLN A 271 -32.29 -19.95 32.74
CA GLN A 271 -32.92 -20.58 31.58
C GLN A 271 -32.04 -21.66 30.97
N ALA A 272 -30.72 -21.42 30.88
CA ALA A 272 -29.78 -22.40 30.37
C ALA A 272 -29.66 -23.62 31.30
N GLN A 273 -29.67 -23.40 32.62
CA GLN A 273 -29.70 -24.47 33.63
C GLN A 273 -31.00 -25.28 33.55
N LYS A 274 -32.15 -24.60 33.39
CA LYS A 274 -33.43 -25.29 33.19
C LYS A 274 -33.41 -26.22 31.97
N ILE A 275 -32.86 -25.75 30.84
CA ILE A 275 -32.71 -26.58 29.63
C ILE A 275 -31.81 -27.79 29.90
N LEU A 276 -30.71 -27.63 30.65
CA LEU A 276 -29.82 -28.75 31.01
C LEU A 276 -30.51 -29.81 31.86
N GLU A 277 -31.28 -29.40 32.87
CA GLU A 277 -32.06 -30.33 33.69
C GLU A 277 -33.15 -31.02 32.86
N GLU A 278 -33.82 -30.30 31.95
CA GLU A 278 -34.80 -30.88 31.02
C GLU A 278 -34.18 -31.87 30.02
N CYS A 279 -32.87 -31.80 29.78
CA CYS A 279 -32.13 -32.76 28.94
C CYS A 279 -31.64 -34.00 29.71
N LYS A 280 -31.57 -33.95 31.04
CA LYS A 280 -30.94 -34.98 31.86
C LYS A 280 -31.71 -36.32 31.79
N GLY A 281 -30.97 -37.40 31.56
CA GLY A 281 -31.53 -38.76 31.47
C GLY A 281 -32.36 -39.06 30.21
N LYS A 282 -32.45 -38.11 29.26
CA LYS A 282 -33.13 -38.32 27.98
C LYS A 282 -32.14 -38.74 26.90
N ASP A 283 -32.65 -39.50 25.93
CA ASP A 283 -31.87 -39.93 24.78
C ASP A 283 -31.64 -38.78 23.81
N ALA A 284 -30.41 -38.69 23.29
CA ALA A 284 -30.07 -37.82 22.18
C ALA A 284 -30.29 -38.55 20.86
N ILE A 285 -31.26 -38.10 20.06
CA ILE A 285 -31.67 -38.77 18.83
C ILE A 285 -31.49 -37.80 17.66
N VAL A 286 -30.79 -38.25 16.61
CA VAL A 286 -30.70 -37.49 15.36
C VAL A 286 -32.09 -37.41 14.73
N SER A 287 -32.68 -36.22 14.72
CA SER A 287 -34.02 -35.99 14.18
C SER A 287 -33.98 -35.65 12.69
N LYS A 288 -32.87 -35.09 12.21
CA LYS A 288 -32.72 -34.71 10.80
C LYS A 288 -31.26 -34.63 10.38
N VAL A 289 -30.94 -35.09 9.17
CA VAL A 289 -29.61 -34.87 8.56
C VAL A 289 -29.75 -34.23 7.19
N ASP A 290 -29.42 -32.93 7.10
CA ASP A 290 -29.42 -32.17 5.86
C ASP A 290 -28.01 -32.16 5.25
N LYS A 291 -27.87 -32.75 4.05
CA LYS A 291 -26.63 -32.69 3.25
C LYS A 291 -26.84 -31.75 2.07
N LYS A 292 -26.04 -30.69 1.99
CA LYS A 292 -26.09 -29.73 0.88
C LYS A 292 -24.74 -29.63 0.21
N THR A 293 -24.71 -29.98 -1.07
CA THR A 293 -23.56 -29.74 -1.92
C THR A 293 -23.55 -28.29 -2.40
N VAL A 294 -22.43 -27.61 -2.23
CA VAL A 294 -22.22 -26.22 -2.66
C VAL A 294 -21.02 -26.19 -3.61
N LYS A 295 -21.27 -25.68 -4.82
CA LYS A 295 -20.19 -25.36 -5.77
C LYS A 295 -19.50 -24.09 -5.33
N HIS A 296 -18.19 -24.14 -5.19
CA HIS A 296 -17.35 -23.02 -4.86
C HIS A 296 -16.54 -22.64 -6.10
N SER A 297 -16.98 -21.59 -6.80
CA SER A 297 -16.35 -21.13 -8.03
C SER A 297 -14.85 -20.84 -7.84
N PRO A 298 -14.05 -21.00 -8.91
CA PRO A 298 -12.65 -20.60 -8.91
C PRO A 298 -12.47 -19.13 -8.53
N PRO A 299 -11.28 -18.72 -8.09
CA PRO A 299 -11.03 -17.33 -7.80
C PRO A 299 -11.08 -16.47 -9.07
N GLU A 300 -11.42 -15.20 -8.89
CA GLU A 300 -11.25 -14.16 -9.92
C GLU A 300 -9.78 -13.74 -10.04
N PRO A 301 -9.31 -13.31 -11.24
CA PRO A 301 -8.01 -12.69 -11.42
C PRO A 301 -7.77 -11.54 -10.43
N PHE A 302 -6.52 -11.32 -10.03
CA PHE A 302 -6.21 -10.24 -9.10
C PHE A 302 -6.37 -8.87 -9.76
N ASN A 303 -7.12 -7.98 -9.12
CA ASN A 303 -6.78 -6.55 -9.14
C ASN A 303 -5.78 -6.23 -8.02
N LEU A 304 -5.34 -4.96 -7.90
CA LEU A 304 -4.37 -4.57 -6.87
C LEU A 304 -4.88 -4.80 -5.43
N THR A 305 -6.14 -4.46 -5.16
CA THR A 305 -6.74 -4.59 -3.82
C THR A 305 -6.83 -6.06 -3.40
N ASP A 306 -7.21 -6.94 -4.33
CA ASP A 306 -7.29 -8.38 -4.09
C ASP A 306 -5.90 -8.96 -3.84
N LEU A 307 -4.89 -8.57 -4.62
CA LEU A 307 -3.51 -9.00 -4.39
C LEU A 307 -3.00 -8.55 -3.01
N GLN A 308 -3.22 -7.28 -2.64
CA GLN A 308 -2.82 -6.72 -1.35
C GLN A 308 -3.48 -7.43 -0.17
N THR A 309 -4.79 -7.67 -0.26
CA THR A 309 -5.56 -8.31 0.81
C THR A 309 -5.20 -9.79 0.97
N GLU A 310 -4.99 -10.48 -0.15
CA GLU A 310 -4.60 -11.88 -0.16
C GLU A 310 -3.17 -12.09 0.33
N ALA A 311 -2.21 -11.28 -0.12
CA ALA A 311 -0.83 -11.32 0.36
C ALA A 311 -0.76 -11.05 1.87
N TYR A 312 -1.59 -10.15 2.38
CA TYR A 312 -1.72 -9.94 3.83
C TYR A 312 -2.36 -11.15 4.54
N ARG A 313 -3.42 -11.73 3.98
CA ARG A 313 -4.09 -12.92 4.56
C ARG A 313 -3.10 -14.06 4.74
N VAL A 314 -2.40 -14.41 3.66
CA VAL A 314 -1.54 -15.59 3.56
C VAL A 314 -0.15 -15.36 4.17
N PHE A 315 0.48 -14.22 3.89
CA PHE A 315 1.89 -13.99 4.24
C PHE A 315 2.13 -12.90 5.27
N LYS A 316 1.07 -12.19 5.71
CA LYS A 316 1.16 -11.00 6.57
C LYS A 316 2.04 -9.87 5.97
N ILE A 317 2.21 -9.85 4.65
CA ILE A 317 2.89 -8.76 3.95
C ILE A 317 1.92 -7.57 3.88
N SER A 318 2.37 -6.38 4.27
CA SER A 318 1.51 -5.20 4.28
C SER A 318 1.11 -4.81 2.84
N PRO A 319 -0.05 -4.15 2.64
CA PRO A 319 -0.47 -3.70 1.32
C PRO A 319 0.54 -2.80 0.61
N LYS A 320 1.21 -1.91 1.35
CA LYS A 320 2.24 -1.01 0.82
C LYS A 320 3.43 -1.80 0.26
N VAL A 321 3.94 -2.76 1.04
CA VAL A 321 5.06 -3.62 0.63
C VAL A 321 4.65 -4.52 -0.53
N THR A 322 3.41 -5.03 -0.53
CA THR A 322 2.87 -5.84 -1.65
C THR A 322 2.86 -5.03 -2.95
N GLN A 323 2.41 -3.78 -2.92
CA GLN A 323 2.41 -2.89 -4.09
C GLN A 323 3.83 -2.60 -4.60
N GLU A 324 4.79 -2.35 -3.70
CA GLU A 324 6.20 -2.15 -4.07
C GLU A 324 6.82 -3.40 -4.72
N ILE A 325 6.53 -4.58 -4.16
CA ILE A 325 6.98 -5.86 -4.73
C ILE A 325 6.34 -6.08 -6.11
N ALA A 326 5.03 -5.87 -6.24
CA ALA A 326 4.33 -6.03 -7.52
C ALA A 326 4.90 -5.09 -8.59
N GLN A 327 5.21 -3.83 -8.25
CA GLN A 327 5.87 -2.91 -9.17
C GLN A 327 7.23 -3.46 -9.64
N LYS A 328 8.05 -4.00 -8.73
CA LYS A 328 9.34 -4.61 -9.10
C LYS A 328 9.19 -5.82 -10.00
N LEU A 329 8.20 -6.68 -9.74
CA LEU A 329 7.91 -7.85 -10.58
C LEU A 329 7.47 -7.42 -11.99
N TYR A 330 6.68 -6.35 -12.10
CA TYR A 330 6.31 -5.75 -13.38
C TYR A 330 7.51 -5.12 -14.10
N GLU A 331 8.36 -4.37 -13.40
CA GLU A 331 9.61 -3.82 -13.94
C GLU A 331 10.59 -4.93 -14.39
N ALA A 332 10.47 -6.13 -13.80
CA ALA A 332 11.18 -7.33 -14.20
C ALA A 332 10.51 -8.09 -15.36
N ALA A 333 9.40 -7.59 -15.91
CA ALA A 333 8.55 -8.20 -16.93
C ALA A 333 8.01 -9.58 -16.54
N LEU A 334 7.82 -9.84 -15.24
CA LEU A 334 7.32 -11.12 -14.72
C LEU A 334 5.80 -11.14 -14.54
N ILE A 335 5.21 -9.98 -14.26
CA ILE A 335 3.75 -9.80 -14.16
C ILE A 335 3.30 -8.59 -14.99
N SER A 336 2.01 -8.53 -15.28
CA SER A 336 1.38 -7.34 -15.86
C SER A 336 1.33 -6.18 -14.87
N TYR A 337 0.99 -5.01 -15.40
CA TYR A 337 0.96 -3.76 -14.66
C TYR A 337 0.05 -3.87 -13.42
N PRO A 338 0.59 -3.66 -12.20
CA PRO A 338 -0.11 -4.07 -11.00
C PRO A 338 -1.14 -3.06 -10.52
N ARG A 339 -1.16 -1.81 -11.03
CA ARG A 339 -2.10 -0.77 -10.58
C ARG A 339 -3.36 -0.79 -11.42
N THR A 340 -4.08 -1.90 -11.37
CA THR A 340 -5.33 -2.14 -12.10
C THR A 340 -6.47 -2.43 -11.13
N SER A 341 -7.67 -1.97 -11.47
CA SER A 341 -8.92 -2.36 -10.80
C SER A 341 -9.57 -3.58 -11.46
N SER A 342 -9.09 -3.98 -12.64
CA SER A 342 -9.68 -5.04 -13.46
C SER A 342 -9.51 -6.41 -12.84
N GLN A 343 -10.57 -7.20 -12.94
CA GLN A 343 -10.59 -8.65 -12.68
C GLN A 343 -10.85 -9.43 -13.98
N LYS A 344 -10.56 -8.79 -15.13
CA LYS A 344 -10.76 -9.35 -16.47
C LYS A 344 -9.43 -9.76 -17.09
N LEU A 345 -9.43 -10.86 -17.84
CA LEU A 345 -8.33 -11.35 -18.66
C LEU A 345 -8.81 -11.42 -20.11
N PRO A 346 -8.78 -10.29 -20.85
CA PRO A 346 -9.36 -10.21 -22.18
C PRO A 346 -8.75 -11.22 -23.15
N ALA A 347 -9.56 -11.72 -24.09
CA ALA A 347 -9.15 -12.75 -25.04
C ALA A 347 -8.00 -12.34 -25.97
N VAL A 348 -7.72 -11.03 -26.11
CA VAL A 348 -6.55 -10.52 -26.84
C VAL A 348 -5.22 -10.91 -26.18
N LEU A 349 -5.25 -11.23 -24.88
CA LEU A 349 -4.09 -11.79 -24.20
C LEU A 349 -3.87 -13.23 -24.67
N ASN A 350 -2.62 -13.58 -24.97
CA ASN A 350 -2.24 -14.96 -25.29
C ASN A 350 -2.19 -15.84 -24.01
N LEU A 351 -3.36 -16.07 -23.39
CA LEU A 351 -3.51 -16.81 -22.13
C LEU A 351 -2.94 -18.23 -22.24
N LYS A 352 -3.18 -18.90 -23.37
CA LYS A 352 -2.63 -20.23 -23.66
C LYS A 352 -1.11 -20.19 -23.70
N GLY A 353 -0.51 -19.21 -24.39
CA GLY A 353 0.94 -19.05 -24.46
C GLY A 353 1.58 -18.76 -23.10
N ILE A 354 0.90 -18.00 -22.23
CA ILE A 354 1.35 -17.79 -20.84
C ILE A 354 1.36 -19.12 -20.08
N LEU A 355 0.28 -19.91 -20.15
CA LEU A 355 0.20 -21.22 -19.50
C LEU A 355 1.26 -22.20 -20.05
N GLU A 356 1.51 -22.20 -21.36
CA GLU A 356 2.55 -23.03 -22.00
C GLU A 356 3.95 -22.67 -21.51
N LYS A 357 4.26 -21.37 -21.35
CA LYS A 357 5.52 -20.92 -20.76
C LYS A 357 5.64 -21.36 -19.29
N LEU A 358 4.56 -21.20 -18.50
CA LEU A 358 4.52 -21.65 -17.11
C LEU A 358 4.66 -23.18 -16.98
N ALA A 359 4.11 -23.93 -17.93
CA ALA A 359 4.23 -25.40 -17.98
C ALA A 359 5.68 -25.89 -18.16
N LYS A 360 6.57 -25.05 -18.69
CA LYS A 360 8.01 -25.33 -18.83
C LYS A 360 8.80 -25.02 -17.55
N GLN A 361 8.20 -24.31 -16.58
CA GLN A 361 8.84 -24.00 -15.31
C GLN A 361 8.54 -25.10 -14.29
N ALA A 362 9.57 -25.70 -13.70
CA ALA A 362 9.42 -26.87 -12.83
C ALA A 362 8.42 -26.67 -11.67
N GLU A 363 8.42 -25.48 -11.06
CA GLU A 363 7.55 -25.13 -9.91
C GLU A 363 6.05 -25.08 -10.27
N TYR A 364 5.71 -24.82 -11.53
CA TYR A 364 4.33 -24.65 -12.00
C TYR A 364 3.91 -25.68 -13.05
N SER A 365 4.81 -26.58 -13.45
CA SER A 365 4.63 -27.47 -14.59
C SER A 365 3.37 -28.33 -14.48
N GLN A 366 3.19 -28.98 -13.34
CA GLN A 366 2.08 -29.89 -13.10
C GLN A 366 0.73 -29.16 -13.16
N ILE A 367 0.58 -28.05 -12.42
CA ILE A 367 -0.68 -27.31 -12.36
C ILE A 367 -1.01 -26.62 -13.69
N ALA A 368 -0.01 -26.09 -14.42
CA ALA A 368 -0.23 -25.47 -15.73
C ALA A 368 -0.62 -26.50 -16.79
N LYS A 369 0.05 -27.67 -16.84
CA LYS A 369 -0.31 -28.78 -17.75
C LYS A 369 -1.72 -29.30 -17.50
N SER A 370 -2.12 -29.40 -16.22
CA SER A 370 -3.47 -29.85 -15.88
C SER A 370 -4.55 -28.94 -16.48
N VAL A 371 -4.35 -27.61 -16.41
CA VAL A 371 -5.27 -26.63 -17.01
C VAL A 371 -5.21 -26.68 -18.54
N LEU A 372 -4.01 -26.79 -19.13
CA LEU A 372 -3.84 -26.87 -20.60
C LEU A 372 -4.51 -28.09 -21.22
N SER A 373 -4.72 -29.18 -20.46
CA SER A 373 -5.41 -30.38 -20.93
C SER A 373 -6.93 -30.19 -21.11
N LYS A 374 -7.50 -29.08 -20.60
CA LYS A 374 -8.93 -28.80 -20.69
C LYS A 374 -9.32 -28.40 -22.11
N LYS A 375 -10.50 -28.87 -22.56
CA LYS A 375 -11.07 -28.51 -23.87
C LYS A 375 -11.35 -27.01 -24.01
N ILE A 376 -11.76 -26.35 -22.92
CA ILE A 376 -12.10 -24.93 -22.90
C ILE A 376 -11.21 -24.23 -21.86
N LEU A 377 -10.39 -23.29 -22.34
CA LEU A 377 -9.56 -22.43 -21.52
C LEU A 377 -10.27 -21.09 -21.29
N LYS A 378 -11.19 -21.07 -20.32
CA LYS A 378 -11.92 -19.86 -19.93
C LYS A 378 -11.65 -19.54 -18.45
N PRO A 379 -11.09 -18.36 -18.12
CA PRO A 379 -10.90 -17.95 -16.74
C PRO A 379 -12.24 -17.55 -16.11
N ASN A 380 -12.38 -17.74 -14.79
CA ASN A 380 -13.48 -17.19 -14.01
C ASN A 380 -13.24 -15.69 -13.79
N GLU A 381 -13.81 -14.83 -14.65
CA GLU A 381 -13.62 -13.39 -14.55
C GLU A 381 -14.51 -12.73 -13.48
N GLY A 382 -13.97 -11.72 -12.81
CA GLY A 382 -14.74 -10.91 -11.86
C GLY A 382 -15.58 -9.81 -12.52
N GLN A 383 -16.27 -9.01 -11.72
CA GLN A 383 -17.14 -7.93 -12.23
C GLN A 383 -16.39 -6.64 -12.55
N LYS A 384 -15.31 -6.34 -11.82
CA LYS A 384 -14.58 -5.08 -11.97
C LYS A 384 -13.78 -5.05 -13.27
N THR A 385 -13.82 -3.90 -13.95
CA THR A 385 -13.08 -3.62 -15.18
C THR A 385 -12.13 -2.43 -14.97
N ASP A 386 -11.18 -2.28 -15.89
CA ASP A 386 -10.30 -1.12 -16.01
C ASP A 386 -10.03 -0.97 -17.52
N GLU A 387 -10.28 0.19 -18.09
CA GLU A 387 -10.22 0.40 -19.54
C GLU A 387 -8.79 0.29 -20.08
N ALA A 388 -7.81 0.69 -19.27
CA ALA A 388 -6.40 0.74 -19.68
C ALA A 388 -5.68 -0.59 -19.49
N HIS A 389 -6.06 -1.37 -18.48
CA HIS A 389 -5.28 -2.51 -18.02
C HIS A 389 -6.12 -3.77 -17.74
N PRO A 390 -5.65 -4.95 -18.17
CA PRO A 390 -6.22 -6.21 -17.70
C PRO A 390 -5.92 -6.43 -16.21
N ALA A 391 -6.44 -7.51 -15.64
CA ALA A 391 -6.09 -7.97 -14.31
C ALA A 391 -4.58 -8.29 -14.19
N ILE A 392 -4.09 -8.36 -12.96
CA ILE A 392 -2.72 -8.76 -12.64
C ILE A 392 -2.54 -10.25 -12.97
N HIS A 393 -1.63 -10.54 -13.89
CA HIS A 393 -1.33 -11.89 -14.37
C HIS A 393 0.17 -12.07 -14.65
N PRO A 394 0.71 -13.30 -14.61
CA PRO A 394 2.09 -13.55 -15.00
C PRO A 394 2.28 -13.40 -16.52
N THR A 395 3.45 -12.95 -16.96
CA THR A 395 3.80 -12.87 -18.39
C THR A 395 4.26 -14.22 -18.97
N GLY A 396 4.51 -15.20 -18.09
CA GLY A 396 5.12 -16.48 -18.43
C GLY A 396 6.64 -16.46 -18.46
N GLU A 397 7.28 -15.28 -18.38
CA GLU A 397 8.74 -15.17 -18.30
C GLU A 397 9.26 -15.81 -17.00
N ALA A 398 10.38 -16.54 -17.10
CA ALA A 398 10.98 -17.20 -15.95
C ALA A 398 11.76 -16.19 -15.10
N PRO A 399 11.51 -16.12 -13.77
CA PRO A 399 12.28 -15.25 -12.88
C PRO A 399 13.74 -15.71 -12.79
N LYS A 400 14.68 -14.76 -12.82
CA LYS A 400 16.11 -15.05 -12.58
C LYS A 400 16.39 -15.27 -11.10
N ALA A 401 16.38 -14.19 -10.33
CA ALA A 401 16.58 -14.21 -8.88
C ALA A 401 15.55 -13.27 -8.24
N LEU A 402 14.74 -13.82 -7.34
CA LEU A 402 13.79 -13.07 -6.52
C LEU A 402 14.15 -13.26 -5.06
N ASN A 403 14.03 -12.20 -4.25
CA ASN A 403 14.13 -12.38 -2.81
C ASN A 403 12.92 -13.17 -2.27
N PRO A 404 12.97 -13.68 -1.03
CA PRO A 404 11.89 -14.53 -0.50
C PRO A 404 10.49 -13.87 -0.49
N ALA A 405 10.40 -12.56 -0.29
CA ALA A 405 9.13 -11.84 -0.31
C ALA A 405 8.61 -11.64 -1.75
N GLU A 406 9.50 -11.30 -2.68
CA GLU A 406 9.20 -11.21 -4.12
C GLU A 406 8.73 -12.56 -4.68
N LYS A 407 9.41 -13.66 -4.30
CA LYS A 407 9.02 -15.01 -4.70
C LYS A 407 7.60 -15.34 -4.22
N LYS A 408 7.26 -15.03 -2.96
CA LYS A 408 5.91 -15.28 -2.41
C LYS A 408 4.81 -14.53 -3.17
N VAL A 409 5.01 -13.25 -3.46
CA VAL A 409 4.01 -12.45 -4.20
C VAL A 409 3.90 -12.92 -5.65
N TYR A 410 5.02 -13.25 -6.30
CA TYR A 410 5.01 -13.81 -7.66
C TYR A 410 4.27 -15.15 -7.72
N GLU A 411 4.59 -16.08 -6.80
CA GLU A 411 3.91 -17.38 -6.71
C GLU A 411 2.41 -17.22 -6.49
N LEU A 412 2.01 -16.28 -5.64
CA LEU A 412 0.59 -15.98 -5.40
C LEU A 412 -0.11 -15.52 -6.69
N VAL A 413 0.52 -14.62 -7.46
CA VAL A 413 -0.01 -14.18 -8.76
C VAL A 413 -0.11 -15.33 -9.76
N VAL A 414 0.92 -16.17 -9.88
CA VAL A 414 0.94 -17.31 -10.80
C VAL A 414 -0.14 -18.32 -10.44
N LYS A 415 -0.21 -18.75 -9.18
CA LYS A 415 -1.20 -19.74 -8.73
C LYS A 415 -2.61 -19.20 -8.83
N ARG A 416 -2.84 -17.90 -8.52
CA ARG A 416 -4.16 -17.28 -8.70
C ARG A 416 -4.57 -17.32 -10.16
N PHE A 417 -3.68 -16.90 -11.06
CA PHE A 417 -3.91 -16.92 -12.51
C PHE A 417 -4.29 -18.31 -13.01
N ILE A 418 -3.50 -19.34 -12.69
CA ILE A 418 -3.78 -20.73 -13.09
C ILE A 418 -5.10 -21.22 -12.48
N ALA A 419 -5.36 -20.91 -11.21
CA ALA A 419 -6.58 -21.32 -10.53
C ALA A 419 -7.84 -20.73 -11.16
N THR A 420 -7.78 -19.56 -11.82
CA THR A 420 -8.95 -18.97 -12.49
C THR A 420 -9.54 -19.87 -13.58
N PHE A 421 -8.73 -20.75 -14.18
CA PHE A 421 -9.16 -21.70 -15.22
C PHE A 421 -9.62 -23.06 -14.65
N GLY A 422 -9.50 -23.26 -13.34
CA GLY A 422 -9.89 -24.50 -12.67
C GLY A 422 -11.41 -24.72 -12.70
N ASP A 423 -11.85 -25.95 -12.43
CA ASP A 423 -13.28 -26.22 -12.21
C ASP A 423 -13.67 -25.84 -10.78
N ALA A 424 -14.96 -25.57 -10.56
CA ALA A 424 -15.47 -25.23 -9.23
C ALA A 424 -15.18 -26.37 -8.24
N ALA A 425 -14.62 -26.05 -7.07
CA ALA A 425 -14.49 -27.02 -5.98
C ALA A 425 -15.88 -27.40 -5.47
N ILE A 426 -16.07 -28.65 -5.09
CA ILE A 426 -17.36 -29.12 -4.57
C ILE A 426 -17.23 -29.39 -3.07
N LYS A 427 -18.02 -28.66 -2.28
CA LYS A 427 -18.10 -28.86 -0.83
C LYS A 427 -19.41 -29.49 -0.45
N GLU A 428 -19.38 -30.37 0.54
CA GLU A 428 -20.56 -30.88 1.20
C GLU A 428 -20.65 -30.24 2.58
N ASN A 429 -21.75 -29.51 2.81
CA ASN A 429 -22.13 -29.04 4.13
C ASN A 429 -23.13 -30.04 4.71
N ILE A 430 -22.83 -30.58 5.88
CA ILE A 430 -23.69 -31.50 6.61
C ILE A 430 -24.20 -30.74 7.84
N ASN A 431 -25.51 -30.64 8.01
CA ASN A 431 -26.13 -30.14 9.23
C ASN A 431 -27.00 -31.25 9.82
N ALA A 432 -26.77 -31.61 11.07
CA ALA A 432 -27.58 -32.58 11.79
C ALA A 432 -28.28 -31.90 12.96
N LYS A 433 -29.58 -32.16 13.09
CA LYS A 433 -30.38 -31.79 14.26
C LYS A 433 -30.47 -33.00 15.19
N ILE A 434 -30.16 -32.78 16.46
CA ILE A 434 -30.15 -33.79 17.51
C ILE A 434 -31.13 -33.35 18.59
N ASN A 435 -32.16 -34.14 18.83
CA ASN A 435 -33.17 -33.86 19.83
C ASN A 435 -32.78 -34.52 21.15
N ILE A 436 -32.87 -33.77 22.25
CA ILE A 436 -32.88 -34.29 23.61
C ILE A 436 -34.16 -33.79 24.28
N GLY A 437 -35.18 -34.63 24.35
CA GLY A 437 -36.53 -34.20 24.73
C GLY A 437 -37.06 -33.11 23.76
N PRO A 438 -37.52 -31.95 24.25
CA PRO A 438 -38.00 -30.85 23.39
C PRO A 438 -36.87 -29.97 22.83
N HIS A 439 -35.60 -30.22 23.20
CA HIS A 439 -34.49 -29.34 22.86
C HIS A 439 -33.72 -29.84 21.65
N ILE A 440 -33.35 -28.90 20.76
CA ILE A 440 -32.66 -29.19 19.51
C ILE A 440 -31.22 -28.69 19.60
N PHE A 441 -30.28 -29.56 19.24
CA PHE A 441 -28.87 -29.27 19.09
C PHE A 441 -28.44 -29.41 17.62
N ASN A 442 -27.71 -28.42 17.11
CA ASN A 442 -27.23 -28.35 15.75
C ASN A 442 -25.74 -28.74 15.70
N ALA A 443 -25.42 -29.80 14.97
CA ALA A 443 -24.06 -30.14 14.57
C ALA A 443 -23.86 -29.74 13.10
N SER A 444 -22.74 -29.07 12.78
CA SER A 444 -22.43 -28.67 11.40
C SER A 444 -21.03 -29.13 11.01
N GLY A 445 -20.93 -29.77 9.85
CA GLY A 445 -19.71 -30.25 9.24
C GLY A 445 -19.55 -29.72 7.82
N LYS A 446 -18.31 -29.58 7.38
CA LYS A 446 -17.95 -29.20 6.01
C LYS A 446 -16.75 -30.02 5.58
N ARG A 447 -16.87 -30.67 4.43
CA ARG A 447 -15.75 -31.36 3.77
C ARG A 447 -15.70 -31.02 2.29
N THR A 448 -14.50 -31.00 1.72
CA THR A 448 -14.34 -30.87 0.27
C THR A 448 -14.41 -32.26 -0.38
N ILE A 449 -15.38 -32.44 -1.27
CA ILE A 449 -15.60 -33.66 -2.05
C ILE A 449 -14.70 -33.67 -3.29
N GLU A 450 -14.67 -32.55 -4.01
CA GLU A 450 -13.80 -32.35 -5.17
C GLU A 450 -12.92 -31.12 -4.96
N GLN A 451 -11.60 -31.32 -4.93
CA GLN A 451 -10.64 -30.24 -4.70
C GLN A 451 -10.60 -29.25 -5.86
N ASN A 452 -10.58 -29.75 -7.11
CA ASN A 452 -10.54 -28.95 -8.33
C ASN A 452 -9.58 -27.75 -8.23
N TRP A 453 -10.05 -26.51 -8.38
CA TRP A 453 -9.18 -25.33 -8.31
C TRP A 453 -8.44 -25.19 -6.96
N TYR A 454 -8.92 -25.77 -5.86
CA TYR A 454 -8.20 -25.73 -4.57
C TYR A 454 -6.82 -26.36 -4.67
N SER A 455 -6.65 -27.42 -5.46
CA SER A 455 -5.34 -28.03 -5.70
C SER A 455 -4.42 -27.12 -6.51
N LEU A 456 -4.97 -26.35 -7.46
CA LEU A 456 -4.21 -25.37 -8.27
C LEU A 456 -3.72 -24.20 -7.43
N TYR A 457 -4.47 -23.84 -6.38
CA TYR A 457 -4.19 -22.70 -5.51
C TYR A 457 -3.59 -23.11 -4.15
N ALA A 458 -3.26 -24.38 -3.95
CA ALA A 458 -2.68 -24.86 -2.70
C ALA A 458 -1.29 -24.21 -2.43
N PRO A 459 -0.95 -23.88 -1.17
CA PRO A 459 -1.71 -24.10 0.06
C PRO A 459 -2.66 -22.95 0.44
N TYR A 460 -2.98 -22.04 -0.49
CA TYR A 460 -3.68 -20.77 -0.21
C TYR A 460 -5.21 -20.88 -0.22
N SER A 461 -5.76 -22.00 -0.70
CA SER A 461 -7.20 -22.28 -0.83
C SER A 461 -7.90 -22.74 0.46
N ASN A 462 -7.16 -23.17 1.49
CA ASN A 462 -7.77 -23.90 2.61
C ASN A 462 -8.44 -23.01 3.66
N ALA A 463 -9.73 -23.27 3.89
CA ALA A 463 -10.41 -23.02 5.16
C ALA A 463 -10.32 -24.30 6.01
N LYS A 464 -10.22 -24.19 7.34
CA LYS A 464 -10.27 -25.36 8.23
C LYS A 464 -11.58 -26.12 7.96
N GLU A 465 -11.46 -27.41 7.67
CA GLU A 465 -12.61 -28.32 7.53
C GLU A 465 -12.92 -28.95 8.89
N LEU A 466 -14.21 -29.03 9.21
CA LEU A 466 -14.70 -29.76 10.36
C LEU A 466 -15.52 -30.92 9.81
N ILE A 467 -14.99 -32.13 9.88
CA ILE A 467 -15.62 -33.31 9.31
C ILE A 467 -16.52 -33.92 10.38
N LEU A 468 -17.83 -33.98 10.12
CA LEU A 468 -18.73 -34.76 10.95
C LEU A 468 -18.63 -36.25 10.60
N PRO A 469 -18.74 -37.15 11.59
CA PRO A 469 -18.91 -38.57 11.30
C PRO A 469 -20.21 -38.82 10.52
N PRO A 470 -20.36 -39.97 9.86
CA PRO A 470 -21.64 -40.36 9.29
C PRO A 470 -22.74 -40.40 10.37
N LEU A 471 -23.82 -39.66 10.14
CA LEU A 471 -25.00 -39.61 11.01
C LEU A 471 -26.24 -40.07 10.22
N ALA A 472 -27.11 -40.86 10.85
CA ALA A 472 -28.38 -41.32 10.28
C ALA A 472 -29.57 -40.81 11.10
N GLU A 473 -30.70 -40.55 10.46
CA GLU A 473 -31.93 -40.19 11.16
C GLU A 473 -32.42 -41.35 12.04
N GLY A 474 -32.90 -41.02 13.24
CA GLY A 474 -33.23 -42.01 14.27
C GLY A 474 -32.02 -42.57 15.04
N GLN A 475 -30.79 -42.23 14.65
CA GLN A 475 -29.59 -42.67 15.37
C GLN A 475 -29.55 -42.08 16.78
N LYS A 476 -29.37 -42.96 17.78
CA LYS A 476 -29.05 -42.56 19.15
C LYS A 476 -27.58 -42.17 19.26
N ILE A 477 -27.32 -40.99 19.82
CA ILE A 477 -25.97 -40.43 20.03
C ILE A 477 -25.55 -40.67 21.48
N ASP A 478 -24.34 -41.20 21.65
CA ASP A 478 -23.69 -41.30 22.96
C ASP A 478 -23.16 -39.92 23.39
N VAL A 479 -23.92 -39.25 24.26
CA VAL A 479 -23.58 -37.93 24.81
C VAL A 479 -22.62 -38.12 25.97
N LYS A 480 -21.36 -37.73 25.77
CA LYS A 480 -20.35 -37.74 26.83
C LYS A 480 -20.62 -36.68 27.89
N LYS A 481 -21.02 -35.49 27.45
CA LYS A 481 -21.25 -34.34 28.33
C LYS A 481 -22.12 -33.27 27.67
N LEU A 482 -22.96 -32.62 28.47
CA LEU A 482 -23.56 -31.32 28.15
C LEU A 482 -22.80 -30.24 28.93
N ASN A 483 -22.15 -29.32 28.23
CA ASN A 483 -21.43 -28.20 28.82
C ASN A 483 -22.29 -26.94 28.81
N LEU A 484 -22.42 -26.31 29.97
CA LEU A 484 -22.84 -24.91 30.06
C LEU A 484 -21.62 -24.01 29.84
N LEU A 485 -21.56 -23.33 28.70
CA LEU A 485 -20.49 -22.40 28.36
C LEU A 485 -20.96 -20.99 28.68
N ALA A 486 -20.43 -20.40 29.76
CA ALA A 486 -20.55 -18.97 30.02
C ALA A 486 -19.65 -18.22 29.04
N LYS A 487 -20.23 -17.32 28.25
CA LYS A 487 -19.56 -16.49 27.25
C LYS A 487 -19.93 -15.04 27.43
N GLU A 488 -19.17 -14.20 26.77
CA GLU A 488 -19.33 -12.76 26.77
C GLU A 488 -19.31 -12.26 25.33
N THR A 489 -20.16 -11.27 25.03
CA THR A 489 -20.14 -10.64 23.72
C THR A 489 -18.82 -9.91 23.50
N GLU A 490 -18.21 -10.04 22.31
CA GLU A 490 -16.96 -9.35 21.99
C GLU A 490 -17.22 -8.01 21.28
N PRO A 491 -16.37 -6.98 21.50
CA PRO A 491 -16.45 -5.74 20.75
C PRO A 491 -16.19 -5.97 19.25
N PRO A 492 -16.63 -5.03 18.37
CA PRO A 492 -16.36 -5.14 16.94
C PRO A 492 -14.85 -5.19 16.67
N ARG A 493 -14.43 -6.02 15.71
CA ARG A 493 -13.00 -6.19 15.41
C ARG A 493 -12.41 -4.92 14.80
N ARG A 494 -11.22 -4.55 15.25
CA ARG A 494 -10.40 -3.50 14.64
C ARG A 494 -10.08 -3.85 13.19
N TYR A 495 -9.94 -2.82 12.36
CA TYR A 495 -9.44 -2.99 11.00
C TYR A 495 -7.99 -3.46 11.00
N SER A 496 -7.64 -4.39 10.13
CA SER A 496 -6.28 -4.65 9.68
C SER A 496 -5.89 -3.70 8.53
N PRO A 497 -4.59 -3.58 8.17
CA PRO A 497 -4.17 -2.86 6.96
C PRO A 497 -4.87 -3.31 5.68
N ALA A 498 -5.19 -4.60 5.55
CA ALA A 498 -5.92 -5.13 4.40
C ALA A 498 -7.41 -4.74 4.42
N SER A 499 -8.08 -4.89 5.56
CA SER A 499 -9.52 -4.61 5.65
C SER A 499 -9.83 -3.11 5.56
N ILE A 500 -8.93 -2.21 6.03
CA ILE A 500 -9.15 -0.77 5.84
C ILE A 500 -9.04 -0.36 4.37
N ILE A 501 -8.12 -0.95 3.59
CA ILE A 501 -8.02 -0.65 2.15
C ILE A 501 -9.26 -1.14 1.40
N ARG A 502 -9.78 -2.31 1.76
CA ARG A 502 -11.05 -2.81 1.19
C ARG A 502 -12.22 -1.89 1.54
N GLU A 503 -12.24 -1.34 2.76
CA GLU A 503 -13.26 -0.37 3.16
C GLU A 503 -13.12 0.97 2.42
N MET A 504 -11.90 1.48 2.24
CA MET A 504 -11.63 2.67 1.43
C MET A 504 -12.08 2.48 -0.03
N GLU A 505 -11.84 1.30 -0.61
CA GLU A 505 -12.34 0.95 -1.94
C GLU A 505 -13.86 0.91 -2.00
N ARG A 506 -14.51 0.27 -1.02
CA ARG A 506 -15.98 0.19 -0.93
C ARG A 506 -16.64 1.57 -0.85
N LEU A 507 -15.99 2.50 -0.14
CA LEU A 507 -16.45 3.88 0.03
C LEU A 507 -16.02 4.83 -1.11
N ASN A 508 -15.29 4.31 -2.10
CA ASN A 508 -14.72 5.07 -3.20
C ASN A 508 -13.86 6.28 -2.76
N ILE A 509 -12.99 6.07 -1.76
CA ILE A 509 -12.04 7.09 -1.30
C ILE A 509 -10.58 6.69 -1.60
N GLY A 510 -9.88 7.59 -2.28
CA GLY A 510 -8.56 7.33 -2.84
C GLY A 510 -8.58 6.28 -3.95
N THR A 511 -7.45 6.09 -4.62
CA THR A 511 -7.34 5.21 -5.79
C THR A 511 -6.60 3.92 -5.44
N LYS A 512 -6.69 2.93 -6.34
CA LYS A 512 -5.94 1.66 -6.28
C LYS A 512 -4.45 1.87 -5.94
N ALA A 513 -3.85 2.96 -6.40
CA ALA A 513 -2.44 3.28 -6.19
C ALA A 513 -2.13 4.01 -4.88
N THR A 514 -3.08 4.74 -4.28
CA THR A 514 -2.79 5.67 -3.18
C THR A 514 -3.24 5.18 -1.79
N ARG A 515 -4.26 4.30 -1.72
CA ARG A 515 -4.84 3.82 -0.44
C ARG A 515 -3.79 3.26 0.54
N ALA A 516 -2.91 2.39 0.05
CA ALA A 516 -1.86 1.78 0.87
C ALA A 516 -0.86 2.82 1.41
N GLU A 517 -0.53 3.83 0.61
CA GLU A 517 0.35 4.92 1.02
C GLU A 517 -0.31 5.84 2.06
N ILE A 518 -1.60 6.12 1.93
CA ILE A 518 -2.37 6.93 2.88
C ILE A 518 -2.39 6.26 4.27
N VAL A 519 -2.68 4.96 4.32
CA VAL A 519 -2.67 4.20 5.59
C VAL A 519 -1.26 4.16 6.19
N ASN A 520 -0.22 3.99 5.36
CA ASN A 520 1.16 4.04 5.81
C ASN A 520 1.55 5.42 6.37
N ASN A 521 1.07 6.51 5.76
CA ASN A 521 1.28 7.86 6.25
C ASN A 521 0.62 8.12 7.61
N LEU A 522 -0.60 7.62 7.83
CA LEU A 522 -1.25 7.69 9.14
C LEU A 522 -0.41 7.00 10.22
N LEU A 523 0.18 5.85 9.90
CA LEU A 523 1.07 5.10 10.80
C LEU A 523 2.37 5.88 11.08
N LEU A 524 3.05 6.35 10.03
CA LEU A 524 4.32 7.08 10.17
C LEU A 524 4.18 8.39 10.95
N ARG A 525 3.01 9.02 10.89
CA ARG A 525 2.69 10.27 11.59
C ARG A 525 2.15 10.07 13.02
N GLY A 526 1.99 8.81 13.45
CA GLY A 526 1.59 8.45 14.80
C GLY A 526 0.10 8.63 15.11
N TYR A 527 -0.76 8.73 14.09
CA TYR A 527 -2.21 8.75 14.29
C TYR A 527 -2.78 7.37 14.56
N ILE A 528 -2.12 6.33 14.03
CA ILE A 528 -2.48 4.93 14.22
C ILE A 528 -1.24 4.11 14.55
N LYS A 529 -1.44 2.95 15.17
CA LYS A 529 -0.38 2.00 15.52
C LYS A 529 -0.90 0.56 15.50
N GLY A 530 0.03 -0.38 15.60
CA GLY A 530 -0.29 -1.79 15.80
C GLY A 530 -0.85 -2.50 14.56
N THR A 531 -1.08 -3.79 14.73
CA THR A 531 -1.75 -4.65 13.75
C THR A 531 -2.46 -5.76 14.55
N PRO A 532 -3.80 -5.74 14.68
CA PRO A 532 -4.75 -4.84 14.02
C PRO A 532 -4.59 -3.36 14.41
N ILE A 533 -5.12 -2.46 13.57
CA ILE A 533 -4.93 -1.01 13.65
C ILE A 533 -5.69 -0.45 14.84
N GLU A 534 -4.95 0.16 15.77
CA GLU A 534 -5.45 0.95 16.90
C GLU A 534 -5.24 2.43 16.61
N VAL A 535 -6.24 3.27 16.89
CA VAL A 535 -6.11 4.74 16.77
C VAL A 535 -5.51 5.30 18.05
N THR A 536 -4.47 6.12 17.93
CA THR A 536 -3.82 6.76 19.09
C THR A 536 -4.70 7.87 19.66
N ASP A 537 -4.42 8.34 20.88
CA ASP A 537 -5.18 9.48 21.45
C ASP A 537 -5.02 10.74 20.60
N LEU A 538 -3.84 10.95 20.01
CA LEU A 538 -3.59 11.99 19.02
C LEU A 538 -4.52 11.82 17.81
N GLY A 539 -4.64 10.61 17.27
CA GLY A 539 -5.54 10.29 16.17
C GLY A 539 -7.00 10.59 16.53
N LEU A 540 -7.48 10.05 17.65
CA LEU A 540 -8.85 10.24 18.13
C LEU A 540 -9.20 11.71 18.35
N LYS A 541 -8.33 12.46 19.02
CA LYS A 541 -8.58 13.87 19.33
C LYS A 541 -8.42 14.76 18.10
N THR A 542 -7.49 14.44 17.20
CA THR A 542 -7.40 15.11 15.90
C THR A 542 -8.68 14.90 15.10
N THR A 543 -9.20 13.67 15.04
CA THR A 543 -10.49 13.38 14.40
C THR A 543 -11.64 14.11 15.09
N ALA A 544 -11.71 14.12 16.42
CA ALA A 544 -12.77 14.80 17.15
C ALA A 544 -12.79 16.31 16.85
N VAL A 545 -11.60 16.95 16.84
CA VAL A 545 -11.44 18.35 16.44
C VAL A 545 -11.91 18.56 15.00
N LEU A 546 -11.42 17.77 14.06
CA LEU A 546 -11.80 17.92 12.66
C LEU A 546 -13.30 17.67 12.45
N THR A 547 -13.90 16.72 13.16
CA THR A 547 -15.35 16.44 13.11
C THR A 547 -16.16 17.60 13.67
N LYS A 548 -15.67 18.28 14.72
CA LYS A 548 -16.36 19.41 15.33
C LYS A 548 -16.27 20.69 14.49
N TYR A 549 -15.09 20.99 13.92
CA TYR A 549 -14.83 22.30 13.31
C TYR A 549 -14.70 22.27 11.78
N LEU A 550 -14.49 21.10 11.17
CA LEU A 550 -14.34 20.91 9.73
C LEU A 550 -15.06 19.62 9.24
N PRO A 551 -16.34 19.38 9.63
CA PRO A 551 -17.03 18.11 9.38
C PRO A 551 -17.11 17.75 7.90
N GLU A 552 -17.50 18.70 7.05
CA GLU A 552 -17.64 18.50 5.61
C GLU A 552 -16.30 18.11 4.96
N ILE A 553 -15.21 18.74 5.39
CA ILE A 553 -13.86 18.54 4.85
C ILE A 553 -13.31 17.13 5.11
N ILE A 554 -13.72 16.48 6.21
CA ILE A 554 -13.31 15.11 6.54
C ILE A 554 -14.39 14.07 6.23
N SER A 555 -15.44 14.46 5.51
CA SER A 555 -16.52 13.56 5.12
C SER A 555 -16.07 12.60 4.00
N VAL A 556 -16.66 11.42 3.99
CA VAL A 556 -16.46 10.45 2.90
C VAL A 556 -17.13 10.96 1.63
N GLU A 557 -18.26 11.63 1.80
CA GLU A 557 -19.12 12.20 0.77
C GLU A 557 -18.38 13.24 -0.07
N LEU A 558 -17.72 14.22 0.57
CA LEU A 558 -16.92 15.22 -0.13
C LEU A 558 -15.75 14.59 -0.89
N THR A 559 -15.08 13.63 -0.25
CA THR A 559 -13.92 12.95 -0.86
C THR A 559 -14.32 12.18 -2.11
N ARG A 560 -15.44 11.46 -2.03
CA ARG A 560 -16.02 10.70 -3.14
C ARG A 560 -16.47 11.65 -4.25
N ARG A 561 -17.14 12.76 -3.92
CA ARG A 561 -17.55 13.78 -4.90
C ARG A 561 -16.36 14.27 -5.74
N PHE A 562 -15.22 14.56 -5.11
CA PHE A 562 -14.02 14.94 -5.85
C PHE A 562 -13.43 13.80 -6.70
N GLU A 563 -13.46 12.54 -6.26
CA GLU A 563 -13.02 11.44 -7.13
C GLU A 563 -13.93 11.31 -8.37
N GLU A 564 -15.25 11.45 -8.19
CA GLU A 564 -16.22 11.46 -9.29
C GLU A 564 -15.99 12.65 -10.23
N GLU A 565 -15.81 13.86 -9.71
CA GLU A 565 -15.50 15.04 -10.52
C GLU A 565 -14.18 14.91 -11.29
N ILE A 566 -13.16 14.27 -10.72
CA ILE A 566 -11.89 13.96 -11.41
C ILE A 566 -12.14 12.95 -12.55
N GLU A 567 -12.93 11.91 -12.33
CA GLU A 567 -13.32 10.97 -13.40
C GLU A 567 -14.13 11.67 -14.51
N GLU A 568 -14.99 12.63 -14.16
CA GLU A 568 -15.73 13.40 -15.17
C GLU A 568 -14.82 14.37 -15.96
N ILE A 569 -13.64 14.76 -15.44
CA ILE A 569 -12.59 15.45 -16.23
C ILE A 569 -11.98 14.49 -17.26
N GLU A 570 -11.69 13.24 -16.87
CA GLU A 570 -11.17 12.21 -17.79
C GLU A 570 -12.15 11.97 -18.95
N LYS A 571 -13.45 11.98 -18.66
CA LYS A 571 -14.54 11.86 -19.64
C LYS A 571 -14.89 13.18 -20.35
N GLN A 572 -14.15 14.25 -20.09
CA GLN A 572 -14.35 15.59 -20.68
C GLN A 572 -15.74 16.21 -20.44
N LYS A 573 -16.42 15.84 -19.35
CA LYS A 573 -17.74 16.37 -18.98
C LYS A 573 -17.69 17.56 -18.03
N THR A 574 -16.54 17.80 -17.39
CA THR A 574 -16.26 19.00 -16.59
C THR A 574 -14.83 19.48 -16.82
N THR A 575 -14.46 20.63 -16.26
CA THR A 575 -13.12 21.22 -16.43
C THR A 575 -12.37 21.28 -15.11
N SER A 576 -11.04 21.15 -15.17
CA SER A 576 -10.15 21.33 -14.01
C SER A 576 -10.38 22.65 -13.29
N LYS A 577 -10.58 23.74 -14.05
CA LYS A 577 -10.80 25.07 -13.48
C LYS A 577 -12.05 25.10 -12.60
N LYS A 578 -13.18 24.59 -13.10
CA LYS A 578 -14.44 24.56 -12.36
C LYS A 578 -14.30 23.80 -11.04
N VAL A 579 -13.76 22.59 -11.09
CA VAL A 579 -13.56 21.73 -9.90
C VAL A 579 -12.63 22.41 -8.87
N LEU A 580 -11.55 23.03 -9.33
CA LEU A 580 -10.62 23.73 -8.45
C LEU A 580 -11.22 24.99 -7.84
N ASP A 581 -11.96 25.80 -8.60
CA ASP A 581 -12.61 27.03 -8.11
C ASP A 581 -13.66 26.70 -7.04
N GLU A 582 -14.45 25.64 -7.25
CA GLU A 582 -15.42 25.13 -6.27
C GLU A 582 -14.72 24.65 -4.98
N ALA A 583 -13.65 23.87 -5.11
CA ALA A 583 -12.85 23.42 -3.97
C ALA A 583 -12.23 24.59 -3.17
N GLN A 584 -11.73 25.62 -3.86
CA GLN A 584 -11.19 26.83 -3.21
C GLN A 584 -12.26 27.56 -2.41
N LYS A 585 -13.45 27.74 -3.00
CA LYS A 585 -14.58 28.41 -2.35
C LYS A 585 -15.01 27.68 -1.09
N GLU A 586 -15.16 26.35 -1.17
CA GLU A 586 -15.56 25.51 -0.04
C GLU A 586 -14.51 25.54 1.09
N LEU A 587 -13.22 25.32 0.77
CA LEU A 587 -12.14 25.39 1.76
C LEU A 587 -12.04 26.77 2.41
N THR A 588 -12.21 27.84 1.65
CA THR A 588 -12.15 29.21 2.19
C THR A 588 -13.25 29.45 3.22
N GLY A 589 -14.49 29.02 2.92
CA GLY A 589 -15.62 29.14 3.84
C GLY A 589 -15.37 28.41 5.15
N GLU A 590 -14.95 27.15 5.08
CA GLU A 590 -14.74 26.31 6.27
C GLU A 590 -13.51 26.75 7.09
N LEU A 591 -12.40 27.10 6.44
CA LEU A 591 -11.19 27.53 7.14
C LEU A 591 -11.34 28.91 7.80
N SER A 592 -12.19 29.78 7.26
CA SER A 592 -12.50 31.06 7.89
C SER A 592 -13.23 30.86 9.22
N LYS A 593 -14.19 29.92 9.28
CA LYS A 593 -14.88 29.54 10.51
C LYS A 593 -13.91 28.90 11.51
N PHE A 594 -13.06 27.98 11.05
CA PHE A 594 -12.04 27.32 11.87
C PHE A 594 -11.10 28.33 12.54
N ARG A 595 -10.65 29.34 11.79
CA ARG A 595 -9.71 30.37 12.27
C ARG A 595 -10.25 31.13 13.49
N LEU A 596 -11.57 31.36 13.58
CA LEU A 596 -12.20 32.00 14.74
C LEU A 596 -12.08 31.17 16.02
N LYS A 597 -11.80 29.86 15.91
CA LYS A 597 -11.68 28.90 17.01
C LYS A 597 -10.27 28.32 17.14
N GLU A 598 -9.28 28.90 16.47
CA GLU A 598 -7.92 28.34 16.35
C GLU A 598 -7.25 28.09 17.72
N LYS A 599 -7.42 28.99 18.68
CA LYS A 599 -6.86 28.84 20.04
C LYS A 599 -7.49 27.69 20.81
N GLU A 600 -8.83 27.60 20.82
CA GLU A 600 -9.58 26.51 21.46
C GLU A 600 -9.20 25.14 20.88
N VAL A 601 -9.07 25.09 19.55
CA VAL A 601 -8.59 23.89 18.83
C VAL A 601 -7.17 23.52 19.27
N GLY A 602 -6.28 24.50 19.34
CA GLY A 602 -4.89 24.30 19.75
C GLY A 602 -4.76 23.69 21.14
N GLU A 603 -5.52 24.21 22.11
CA GLU A 603 -5.52 23.74 23.49
C GLU A 603 -5.99 22.27 23.57
N ALA A 604 -7.07 21.94 22.87
CA ALA A 604 -7.60 20.57 22.81
C ALA A 604 -6.58 19.57 22.20
N LEU A 605 -5.89 19.95 21.12
CA LEU A 605 -4.87 19.12 20.47
C LEU A 605 -3.60 18.97 21.33
N LEU A 606 -3.23 20.01 22.08
CA LEU A 606 -2.06 19.98 22.95
C LEU A 606 -2.23 18.99 24.12
N VAL A 607 -3.41 18.97 24.75
CA VAL A 607 -3.76 17.99 25.79
C VAL A 607 -3.61 16.57 25.24
N ALA A 608 -4.24 16.29 24.09
CA ALA A 608 -4.19 14.99 23.42
C ALA A 608 -2.76 14.52 23.09
N LEU A 609 -1.94 15.46 22.60
CA LEU A 609 -0.55 15.17 22.28
C LEU A 609 0.25 14.80 23.53
N ASN A 610 0.02 15.49 24.64
CA ASN A 610 0.69 15.20 25.90
C ASN A 610 0.25 13.84 26.46
N GLU A 611 -1.04 13.50 26.39
CA GLU A 611 -1.56 12.18 26.76
C GLU A 611 -0.94 11.06 25.91
N THR A 612 -0.91 11.22 24.58
CA THR A 612 -0.28 10.25 23.66
C THR A 612 1.19 10.06 23.98
N ASN A 613 1.94 11.15 24.12
CA ASN A 613 3.36 11.08 24.46
C ASN A 613 3.57 10.47 25.84
N ALA A 614 2.72 10.79 26.82
CA ALA A 614 2.81 10.21 28.16
C ALA A 614 2.62 8.69 28.10
N ALA A 615 1.64 8.20 27.34
CA ALA A 615 1.42 6.77 27.13
C ALA A 615 2.57 6.08 26.37
N GLU A 616 3.06 6.68 25.28
CA GLU A 616 4.13 6.09 24.45
C GLU A 616 5.51 6.14 25.10
N ASN A 617 5.75 7.12 25.97
CA ASN A 617 7.02 7.26 26.67
C ASN A 617 7.14 6.33 27.87
N ILE A 618 6.07 5.66 28.33
CA ILE A 618 6.18 4.71 29.44
C ILE A 618 7.03 3.51 29.01
N VAL A 619 8.15 3.36 29.69
CA VAL A 619 9.13 2.29 29.48
C VAL A 619 8.82 1.09 30.38
N GLY A 620 8.21 1.32 31.54
CA GLY A 620 7.84 0.29 32.51
C GLY A 620 7.60 0.89 33.88
N LYS A 621 7.57 0.06 34.93
CA LYS A 621 7.42 0.53 36.32
C LYS A 621 8.78 0.83 36.95
N CYS A 622 8.82 1.82 37.82
CA CYS A 622 10.00 2.23 38.56
C CYS A 622 10.28 1.18 39.65
N PRO A 623 11.48 0.59 39.69
CA PRO A 623 11.82 -0.40 40.71
C PRO A 623 11.88 0.21 42.13
N ASN A 624 12.03 1.53 42.26
CA ASN A 624 12.15 2.21 43.55
C ASN A 624 10.80 2.64 44.17
N CYS A 625 9.79 2.96 43.35
CA CYS A 625 8.51 3.48 43.88
C CYS A 625 7.25 2.94 43.17
N GLY A 626 7.40 2.00 42.23
CA GLY A 626 6.28 1.38 41.52
C GLY A 626 5.55 2.28 40.50
N LYS A 627 5.81 3.61 40.48
CA LYS A 627 5.23 4.56 39.51
C LYS A 627 5.86 4.41 38.12
N ASP A 628 5.30 5.03 37.09
CA ASP A 628 5.78 4.84 35.71
C ASP A 628 7.18 5.44 35.48
N LEU A 629 8.03 4.71 34.77
CA LEU A 629 9.24 5.23 34.16
C LEU A 629 8.91 5.73 32.75
N ARG A 630 9.26 6.97 32.43
CA ARG A 630 8.96 7.61 31.16
C ARG A 630 10.21 8.10 30.44
N VAL A 631 10.24 8.03 29.12
CA VAL A 631 11.24 8.74 28.30
C VAL A 631 10.95 10.24 28.37
N ILE A 632 11.92 11.01 28.85
CA ILE A 632 11.87 12.46 28.99
C ILE A 632 12.97 13.05 28.13
N ILE A 633 12.67 14.17 27.45
CA ILE A 633 13.67 14.99 26.78
C ILE A 633 13.88 16.23 27.66
N SER A 634 15.10 16.42 28.15
CA SER A 634 15.47 17.59 28.96
C SER A 634 15.25 18.88 28.17
N ARG A 635 14.51 19.84 28.73
CA ARG A 635 14.29 21.15 28.08
C ARG A 635 15.59 21.94 27.89
N THR A 636 16.51 21.83 28.86
CA THR A 636 17.78 22.57 28.87
C THR A 636 18.82 21.93 27.95
N THR A 637 19.04 20.63 28.08
CA THR A 637 20.14 19.95 27.35
C THR A 637 19.70 19.31 26.04
N ARG A 638 18.38 19.24 25.79
CA ARG A 638 17.73 18.47 24.72
C ARG A 638 18.12 16.98 24.66
N LYS A 639 18.80 16.46 25.69
CA LYS A 639 19.14 15.04 25.81
C LYS A 639 17.93 14.25 26.31
N ARG A 640 17.74 13.06 25.74
CA ARG A 640 16.72 12.11 26.19
C ARG A 640 17.25 11.18 27.28
N PHE A 641 16.41 10.86 28.26
CA PHE A 641 16.69 9.97 29.38
C PHE A 641 15.38 9.31 29.85
N VAL A 642 15.45 8.28 30.68
CA VAL A 642 14.27 7.75 31.38
C VAL A 642 14.19 8.41 32.75
N GLY A 643 13.04 8.94 33.13
CA GLY A 643 12.79 9.48 34.47
C GLY A 643 11.52 8.89 35.09
N CYS A 644 11.48 8.81 36.42
CA CYS A 644 10.28 8.39 37.14
C CYS A 644 9.20 9.47 37.15
N SER A 645 7.95 9.09 36.94
CA SER A 645 6.79 9.99 37.04
C SER A 645 6.53 10.48 38.46
N GLY A 646 7.06 9.78 39.48
CA GLY A 646 7.01 10.17 40.89
C GLY A 646 8.13 11.12 41.32
N TYR A 647 8.78 11.83 40.39
CA TYR A 647 9.88 12.74 40.72
C TYR A 647 9.45 13.88 41.65
N ALA A 648 8.24 14.41 41.47
CA ALA A 648 7.66 15.43 42.35
C ALA A 648 7.41 14.89 43.76
N ASP A 649 7.18 13.58 43.90
CA ASP A 649 6.95 12.89 45.18
C ASP A 649 8.25 12.38 45.83
N GLY A 650 9.41 12.90 45.38
CA GLY A 650 10.72 12.59 45.95
C GLY A 650 11.51 11.47 45.25
N CYS A 651 10.95 10.75 44.27
CA CYS A 651 11.68 9.68 43.58
C CYS A 651 12.67 10.21 42.52
N LYS A 652 13.97 10.16 42.82
CA LYS A 652 15.03 10.66 41.91
C LYS A 652 15.52 9.63 40.87
N THR A 653 14.78 8.56 40.64
CA THR A 653 15.19 7.50 39.69
C THR A 653 15.23 8.04 38.26
N ALA A 654 16.42 8.05 37.66
CA ALA A 654 16.63 8.43 36.28
C ALA A 654 17.73 7.58 35.62
N TYR A 655 17.56 7.27 34.35
CA TYR A 655 18.49 6.44 33.58
C TYR A 655 18.88 7.10 32.25
N PRO A 656 20.17 7.14 31.89
CA PRO A 656 20.60 7.72 30.62
C PRO A 656 20.15 6.85 29.43
N LEU A 657 19.82 7.49 28.31
CA LEU A 657 19.51 6.81 27.06
C LEU A 657 20.52 7.19 25.95
N PRO A 658 20.72 6.33 24.94
CA PRO A 658 21.45 6.70 23.72
C PRO A 658 20.78 7.89 23.05
N GLN A 659 21.53 8.88 22.59
CA GLN A 659 20.93 10.13 22.05
C GLN A 659 20.55 10.04 20.57
N MET A 660 21.07 9.03 19.85
CA MET A 660 20.83 8.82 18.42
C MET A 660 19.99 7.57 18.16
N GLY A 661 19.29 7.54 17.02
CA GLY A 661 18.40 6.44 16.62
C GLY A 661 16.98 6.57 17.18
N LEU A 662 16.01 6.00 16.47
CA LEU A 662 14.61 5.91 16.91
C LEU A 662 14.52 4.93 18.08
N LEU A 663 14.00 5.43 19.22
CA LEU A 663 13.77 4.62 20.40
C LEU A 663 12.34 4.07 20.34
N LYS A 664 12.20 2.75 20.55
CA LYS A 664 10.92 2.08 20.79
C LYS A 664 10.94 1.49 22.20
N THR A 665 9.92 1.78 22.98
CA THR A 665 9.66 1.09 24.24
C THR A 665 9.34 -0.37 23.94
N THR A 666 9.75 -1.28 24.82
CA THR A 666 9.37 -2.70 24.74
C THR A 666 8.64 -3.08 26.01
N LYS A 667 7.86 -4.17 25.97
CA LYS A 667 7.26 -4.76 27.17
C LYS A 667 8.21 -5.73 27.89
N GLU A 668 9.43 -5.87 27.40
CA GLU A 668 10.41 -6.82 27.93
C GLU A 668 11.11 -6.22 29.15
N ILE A 669 11.33 -7.07 30.15
CA ILE A 669 12.06 -6.75 31.37
C ILE A 669 13.37 -7.51 31.35
N CYS A 670 14.46 -6.87 31.78
CA CYS A 670 15.75 -7.53 31.93
C CYS A 670 15.65 -8.61 33.00
N LYS A 671 15.95 -9.86 32.64
CA LYS A 671 15.90 -11.01 33.55
C LYS A 671 16.88 -10.90 34.72
N GLU A 672 17.95 -10.11 34.58
CA GLU A 672 19.02 -9.97 35.57
C GLU A 672 18.78 -8.88 36.60
N CYS A 673 18.18 -7.74 36.20
CA CYS A 673 18.00 -6.60 37.11
C CYS A 673 16.55 -6.09 37.20
N GLY A 674 15.59 -6.76 36.55
CA GLY A 674 14.18 -6.38 36.60
C GLY A 674 13.86 -5.03 35.94
N SER A 675 14.84 -4.36 35.32
CA SER A 675 14.64 -3.07 34.67
C SER A 675 14.14 -3.23 33.24
N PRO A 676 13.28 -2.32 32.76
CA PRO A 676 12.77 -2.37 31.40
C PRO A 676 13.84 -2.37 30.30
N ILE A 677 13.49 -2.96 29.17
CA ILE A 677 14.30 -3.00 27.96
C ILE A 677 13.73 -2.03 26.92
N VAL A 678 14.59 -1.28 26.24
CA VAL A 678 14.22 -0.43 25.10
C VAL A 678 14.91 -0.92 23.83
N LYS A 679 14.35 -0.61 22.67
CA LYS A 679 14.91 -0.95 21.35
C LYS A 679 15.33 0.31 20.60
N ILE A 680 16.53 0.32 20.05
CA ILE A 680 17.08 1.42 19.26
C ILE A 680 17.20 0.99 17.80
N ILE A 681 16.63 1.81 16.90
CA ILE A 681 16.64 1.60 15.45
C ILE A 681 17.39 2.77 14.81
N SER A 682 18.43 2.49 14.02
CA SER A 682 19.19 3.51 13.29
C SER A 682 19.22 3.20 11.80
N LYS A 683 19.14 4.23 10.95
CA LYS A 683 19.18 4.07 9.49
C LYS A 683 20.49 3.35 9.09
N GLY A 684 20.37 2.27 8.33
CA GLY A 684 21.51 1.47 7.86
C GLY A 684 22.18 0.56 8.91
N LYS A 685 21.64 0.44 10.14
CA LYS A 685 22.17 -0.45 11.18
C LYS A 685 21.09 -1.41 11.68
N ARG A 686 21.50 -2.63 12.08
CA ARG A 686 20.57 -3.60 12.69
C ARG A 686 20.02 -3.04 14.01
N PRO A 687 18.70 -3.12 14.26
CA PRO A 687 18.13 -2.72 15.54
C PRO A 687 18.75 -3.50 16.69
N TRP A 688 19.00 -2.84 17.81
CA TRP A 688 19.56 -3.44 19.01
C TRP A 688 18.72 -3.06 20.23
N GLN A 689 18.79 -3.85 21.29
CA GLN A 689 18.08 -3.60 22.54
C GLN A 689 19.05 -3.02 23.56
N LEU A 690 18.55 -2.22 24.50
CA LEU A 690 19.25 -1.67 25.66
C LEU A 690 18.45 -1.89 26.96
N CYS A 691 19.05 -2.51 27.98
CA CYS A 691 18.52 -2.45 29.35
C CYS A 691 18.79 -1.04 29.88
N ILE A 692 17.76 -0.39 30.41
CA ILE A 692 17.86 1.03 30.79
C ILE A 692 18.75 1.26 32.01
N ASP A 693 18.87 0.27 32.91
CA ASP A 693 19.67 0.42 34.12
C ASP A 693 21.18 0.41 33.79
N PRO A 694 21.90 1.52 34.04
CA PRO A 694 23.31 1.59 33.74
C PRO A 694 24.18 0.68 34.60
N LYS A 695 23.69 0.21 35.75
CA LYS A 695 24.41 -0.69 36.67
C LYS A 695 24.18 -2.18 36.38
N CYS A 696 23.38 -2.51 35.35
CA CYS A 696 23.09 -3.89 35.00
C CYS A 696 24.34 -4.63 34.49
N LYS A 697 24.61 -5.84 35.01
CA LYS A 697 25.78 -6.68 34.67
C LYS A 697 25.84 -7.08 33.18
N THR A 698 24.70 -7.15 32.48
CA THR A 698 24.65 -7.57 31.06
C THR A 698 24.99 -6.48 30.05
N LYS A 699 25.32 -5.27 30.51
CA LYS A 699 25.54 -4.12 29.62
C LYS A 699 26.74 -4.30 28.69
N GLU A 700 27.78 -5.02 29.13
CA GLU A 700 28.92 -5.39 28.28
C GLU A 700 28.52 -6.34 27.14
N ALA A 701 27.64 -7.30 27.40
CA ALA A 701 27.16 -8.26 26.40
C ALA A 701 26.29 -7.59 25.31
N TRP A 702 25.57 -6.51 25.66
CA TRP A 702 24.68 -5.81 24.74
C TRP A 702 25.45 -4.84 23.82
N ASN A 703 26.54 -4.22 24.32
CA ASN A 703 27.50 -3.51 23.49
C ASN A 703 28.33 -4.45 22.59
N LYS A 704 28.64 -5.68 23.03
CA LYS A 704 29.37 -6.67 22.22
C LYS A 704 28.52 -7.30 21.10
N LYS A 705 27.21 -7.54 21.29
CA LYS A 705 26.29 -7.97 20.21
C LYS A 705 26.09 -6.94 19.09
N ALA A 706 26.51 -5.68 19.30
CA ALA A 706 26.58 -4.66 18.24
C ALA A 706 27.83 -4.78 17.33
N LYS A 707 28.84 -5.54 17.75
CA LYS A 707 30.11 -5.76 17.01
C LYS A 707 30.29 -7.18 16.45
N ALA A 708 29.47 -8.15 16.86
CA ALA A 708 29.62 -9.55 16.45
C ALA A 708 28.63 -9.94 15.33
N VAL A 709 29.10 -9.90 14.08
CA VAL A 709 28.71 -10.79 12.96
C VAL A 709 30.01 -11.10 12.20
N PRO A 710 30.21 -12.33 11.66
CA PRO A 710 31.47 -12.74 11.06
C PRO A 710 31.87 -11.82 9.89
N THR A 711 33.15 -11.47 9.84
CA THR A 711 33.82 -11.01 8.63
C THR A 711 33.67 -12.09 7.56
N THR A 712 32.71 -11.94 6.67
CA THR A 712 32.69 -12.68 5.41
C THR A 712 33.95 -12.31 4.63
N GLY A 713 34.82 -13.31 4.47
CA GLY A 713 35.79 -13.51 3.41
C GLY A 713 36.36 -12.26 2.75
N SER A 714 37.61 -11.97 3.09
CA SER A 714 38.58 -11.46 2.13
C SER A 714 38.51 -12.26 0.84
N VAL A 715 37.98 -11.67 -0.23
CA VAL A 715 38.29 -12.10 -1.59
C VAL A 715 39.78 -11.80 -1.79
N PRO A 716 40.63 -12.80 -2.10
CA PRO A 716 42.00 -12.51 -2.45
C PRO A 716 41.99 -11.84 -3.82
N ALA A 717 42.72 -10.72 -3.93
CA ALA A 717 43.09 -10.17 -5.22
C ALA A 717 43.95 -11.19 -5.97
N LYS A 718 43.51 -11.61 -7.16
CA LYS A 718 44.40 -12.10 -8.22
C LYS A 718 43.84 -11.67 -9.58
N SER A 719 44.73 -10.98 -10.31
CA SER A 719 44.89 -10.88 -11.78
C SER A 719 43.62 -10.85 -12.64
#